data_AF-A0A6S6U315-F1
#
_entry.id   AF-A0A6S6U315-F1
#
_cell.length_a   1.000
_cell.length_b   1.000
_cell.length_c   1.000
_cell.angle_alpha   90.00
_cell.angle_beta   90.00
_cell.angle_gamma   90.00
#
_symmetry.space_group_name_H-M   'P 1'
#
loop_
_entity.id
_entity.type
_entity.pdbx_description
1 polymer ?
#
loop_
_entity_poly.entity_id
_entity_poly.type
_entity_poly.pdbx_seq_one_letter_code
_entity_poly.pdbx_strand_id
1 'polypeptide(L)'
;MVNKKVIIVGGVAGGASCATRLRRHSEDIDIILLERGPHVSFANCGLPYFIGGVIEEEQSLFLADVGMFRERFRIDARVYAEVTAVDAQSKTLTVTNHVDGSGYTENYDTLVLAPGAKPIRPPLPGINETGIFSLRNVPDSQQIKHWIKDHQVKRAVVVGGGFIGLEMVENLVHLGIHTTLIERDTQILPPLDAEMTIPLKNNLQQRGVAMYLGESVTAFEQIDNQLQVKTESGKALTAEMVILAIGVSPENELAQSASLNLGPRGHVIVNRNLRSSDPDIYAIGDCIEVRNVVSGAKTALPLAGPANRQGRIVADMIAGRGRFFRGVQGTAICGLFELTAAATGLNEKTLQQQDHIEYSAVYAHPNNHVAYYPGAKPIFTKLLFDKNDGRILGAQAVGEAGVDRRIDVIAMAIQMKATVFDLEESELCYAPQYGAAKDPVNVIGMIAANEMRGDLTITHWEDMGANGAVVLDVRDADEVAARALPDAIHIPLDQLRERQGELPKDQDIHVSCAVGARAYNAVRLLHNLGHRSSLLSGGEKTFAHLRNSSEASKTTEDDRERMDFLLSWEIMRENLAQHEQELDQLLSLLKNPKVFYSLPVENISQAFKRMDTLSVDEGSVTMEQGDKGDYFYIIQEGTAEVWQKGLYDNEQQKVAELQAGHHFGEEALVTGGTRNATVKMTSGGTLLRLAGADFQELISQASIEEVEAERVKQLVGKDHQILDVRYEEEYDDEHIPDVQLIPLPELRNRLQELKPDQKYITCCHSGKRSAVAAMLLRQNGLQAISLKNGVRDWPYDLVSEY
;
A
#
# COMPACT_ATOMS: atom_id res chain seq x y z
N MET A 1 -6.51 -13.91 56.47
CA MET A 1 -7.40 -14.27 55.34
C MET A 1 -6.52 -14.96 54.31
N VAL A 2 -6.98 -16.02 53.67
CA VAL A 2 -6.23 -16.62 52.56
C VAL A 2 -6.34 -15.63 51.40
N ASN A 3 -5.21 -15.07 50.96
CA ASN A 3 -5.19 -14.16 49.80
C ASN A 3 -5.67 -14.93 48.57
N LYS A 4 -6.54 -14.31 47.77
CA LYS A 4 -7.02 -14.91 46.53
C LYS A 4 -5.88 -14.94 45.53
N LYS A 5 -5.59 -16.12 44.96
CA LYS A 5 -4.51 -16.32 43.99
C LYS A 5 -5.02 -16.34 42.56
N VAL A 6 -4.51 -15.43 41.74
CA VAL A 6 -4.87 -15.29 40.33
C VAL A 6 -3.66 -15.57 39.47
N ILE A 7 -3.78 -16.55 38.58
CA ILE A 7 -2.73 -16.85 37.59
C ILE A 7 -3.20 -16.39 36.20
N ILE A 8 -2.31 -15.70 35.49
CA ILE A 8 -2.54 -15.18 34.15
C ILE A 8 -1.50 -15.80 33.22
N VAL A 9 -1.95 -16.43 32.14
CA VAL A 9 -1.08 -17.11 31.17
C VAL A 9 -1.01 -16.29 29.89
N GLY A 10 0.18 -15.80 29.55
CA GLY A 10 0.46 -14.88 28.44
C GLY A 10 0.76 -13.46 28.93
N GLY A 11 2.01 -13.02 28.75
CA GLY A 11 2.57 -11.80 29.33
C GLY A 11 2.50 -10.53 28.48
N VAL A 12 1.72 -10.54 27.40
CA VAL A 12 1.65 -9.45 26.41
C VAL A 12 0.30 -8.72 26.51
N ALA A 13 -0.35 -8.35 25.41
CA ALA A 13 -1.48 -7.40 25.37
C ALA A 13 -2.61 -7.68 26.38
N GLY A 14 -3.22 -8.87 26.32
CA GLY A 14 -4.35 -9.22 27.18
C GLY A 14 -3.94 -9.42 28.65
N GLY A 15 -2.95 -10.28 28.88
CA GLY A 15 -2.55 -10.68 30.23
C GLY A 15 -1.86 -9.56 31.02
N ALA A 16 -0.95 -8.79 30.41
CA ALA A 16 -0.33 -7.64 31.08
C ALA A 16 -1.36 -6.55 31.44
N SER A 17 -2.30 -6.26 30.54
CA SER A 17 -3.40 -5.33 30.80
C SER A 17 -4.26 -5.79 31.99
N CYS A 18 -4.58 -7.10 32.05
CA CYS A 18 -5.31 -7.70 33.15
C CYS A 18 -4.52 -7.60 34.47
N ALA A 19 -3.27 -8.06 34.48
CA ALA A 19 -2.44 -8.13 35.67
C ALA A 19 -2.26 -6.76 36.34
N THR A 20 -1.83 -5.75 35.55
CA THR A 20 -1.59 -4.41 36.10
C THR A 20 -2.87 -3.73 36.57
N ARG A 21 -4.00 -3.95 35.88
CA ARG A 21 -5.31 -3.42 36.30
C ARG A 21 -5.79 -4.08 37.58
N LEU A 22 -5.60 -5.38 37.71
CA LEU A 22 -6.03 -6.14 38.87
C LEU A 22 -5.28 -5.69 40.13
N ARG A 23 -3.96 -5.45 40.05
CA ARG A 23 -3.21 -4.85 41.17
C ARG A 23 -3.79 -3.50 41.59
N ARG A 24 -4.10 -2.61 40.62
CA ARG A 24 -4.73 -1.30 40.93
C ARG A 24 -6.11 -1.43 41.58
N HIS A 25 -6.70 -2.62 41.62
CA HIS A 25 -7.97 -2.89 42.29
C HIS A 25 -7.84 -3.56 43.64
N SER A 26 -6.77 -4.31 43.89
CA SER A 26 -6.56 -4.99 45.16
C SER A 26 -5.08 -5.20 45.45
N GLU A 27 -4.68 -4.82 46.65
CA GLU A 27 -3.36 -5.16 47.20
C GLU A 27 -3.32 -6.60 47.77
N ASP A 28 -4.47 -7.18 48.08
CA ASP A 28 -4.59 -8.48 48.76
C ASP A 28 -4.69 -9.69 47.80
N ILE A 29 -4.63 -9.46 46.49
CA ILE A 29 -4.64 -10.53 45.49
C ILE A 29 -3.20 -10.89 45.15
N ASP A 30 -2.88 -12.18 45.23
CA ASP A 30 -1.60 -12.72 44.77
C ASP A 30 -1.69 -12.95 43.27
N ILE A 31 -0.91 -12.20 42.49
CA ILE A 31 -0.98 -12.20 41.01
C ILE A 31 0.31 -12.81 40.45
N ILE A 32 0.16 -13.91 39.72
CA ILE A 32 1.25 -14.54 38.96
C ILE A 32 0.98 -14.37 37.46
N LEU A 33 1.99 -13.89 36.72
CA LEU A 33 1.96 -13.75 35.27
C LEU A 33 2.99 -14.70 34.66
N LEU A 34 2.55 -15.68 33.89
CA LEU A 34 3.42 -16.69 33.26
C LEU A 34 3.56 -16.40 31.77
N GLU A 35 4.79 -16.33 31.28
CA GLU A 35 5.14 -16.09 29.89
C GLU A 35 6.19 -17.12 29.45
N ARG A 36 5.91 -17.84 28.36
CA ARG A 36 6.84 -18.87 27.84
C ARG A 36 8.06 -18.25 27.17
N GLY A 37 7.91 -17.07 26.60
CA GLY A 37 8.97 -16.35 25.94
C GLY A 37 9.91 -15.63 26.91
N PRO A 38 11.00 -15.04 26.38
CA PRO A 38 11.96 -14.27 27.16
C PRO A 38 11.44 -12.92 27.64
N HIS A 39 10.37 -12.38 27.03
CA HIS A 39 9.93 -11.01 27.23
C HIS A 39 8.43 -10.93 27.54
N VAL A 40 8.08 -10.07 28.49
CA VAL A 40 6.71 -9.63 28.75
C VAL A 40 6.50 -8.26 28.11
N SER A 41 5.25 -7.91 27.78
CA SER A 41 4.86 -6.56 27.35
C SER A 41 5.75 -5.94 26.26
N PHE A 42 6.04 -6.71 25.21
CA PHE A 42 6.72 -6.19 24.02
C PHE A 42 5.71 -5.74 22.94
N ALA A 43 6.16 -4.83 22.07
CA ALA A 43 5.35 -4.26 21.00
C ALA A 43 5.36 -5.16 19.75
N ASN A 44 4.46 -6.17 19.70
CA ASN A 44 4.37 -7.08 18.54
C ASN A 44 4.19 -6.33 17.21
N CYS A 45 3.41 -5.23 17.21
CA CYS A 45 3.16 -4.41 16.03
C CYS A 45 4.41 -3.63 15.56
N GLY A 46 5.44 -3.51 16.40
CA GLY A 46 6.72 -2.89 16.04
C GLY A 46 7.69 -3.84 15.33
N LEU A 47 7.42 -5.15 15.31
CA LEU A 47 8.39 -6.14 14.82
C LEU A 47 8.73 -6.00 13.33
N PRO A 48 7.78 -5.79 12.39
CA PRO A 48 8.12 -5.53 10.99
C PRO A 48 9.02 -4.30 10.83
N TYR A 49 8.70 -3.22 11.54
CA TYR A 49 9.44 -1.95 11.52
C TYR A 49 10.84 -2.07 12.11
N PHE A 50 11.04 -2.95 13.10
CA PHE A 50 12.37 -3.28 13.60
C PHE A 50 13.19 -4.08 12.59
N ILE A 51 12.57 -5.02 11.87
CA ILE A 51 13.22 -5.78 10.80
C ILE A 51 13.67 -4.82 9.70
N GLY A 52 12.79 -3.94 9.23
CA GLY A 52 13.08 -2.95 8.18
C GLY A 52 14.00 -1.80 8.59
N GLY A 53 14.39 -1.71 9.87
CA GLY A 53 15.27 -0.65 10.38
C GLY A 53 14.59 0.70 10.64
N VAL A 54 13.26 0.81 10.47
CA VAL A 54 12.48 1.99 10.83
C VAL A 54 12.47 2.22 12.35
N ILE A 55 12.37 1.12 13.11
CA ILE A 55 12.71 1.12 14.54
C ILE A 55 14.15 0.64 14.63
N GLU A 56 15.07 1.56 14.91
CA GLU A 56 16.51 1.28 14.93
C GLU A 56 16.92 0.44 16.15
N GLU A 57 16.43 0.84 17.34
CA GLU A 57 16.78 0.21 18.61
C GLU A 57 15.76 -0.84 19.03
N GLU A 58 16.19 -2.10 19.17
CA GLU A 58 15.36 -3.21 19.65
C GLU A 58 14.72 -2.91 21.01
N GLN A 59 15.45 -2.19 21.86
CA GLN A 59 15.02 -1.82 23.21
C GLN A 59 13.72 -1.02 23.21
N SER A 60 13.42 -0.29 22.13
CA SER A 60 12.18 0.45 21.95
C SER A 60 10.95 -0.47 21.85
N LEU A 61 11.14 -1.76 21.56
CA LEU A 61 10.06 -2.74 21.52
C LEU A 61 9.64 -3.22 22.91
N PHE A 62 10.45 -3.01 23.96
CA PHE A 62 10.16 -3.48 25.31
C PHE A 62 9.50 -2.38 26.15
N LEU A 63 8.21 -2.53 26.43
CA LEU A 63 7.43 -1.52 27.17
C LEU A 63 7.51 -1.71 28.69
N ALA A 64 7.76 -2.95 29.13
CA ALA A 64 7.97 -3.31 30.53
C ALA A 64 8.81 -4.59 30.64
N ASP A 65 9.37 -4.82 31.83
CA ASP A 65 10.12 -6.02 32.18
C ASP A 65 9.62 -6.62 33.50
N VAL A 66 10.16 -7.79 33.85
CA VAL A 66 9.84 -8.50 35.10
C VAL A 66 10.09 -7.62 36.33
N GLY A 67 11.16 -6.82 36.33
CA GLY A 67 11.51 -5.90 37.42
C GLY A 67 10.42 -4.86 37.67
N MET A 68 9.95 -4.21 36.60
CA MET A 68 8.85 -3.24 36.65
C MET A 68 7.57 -3.88 37.19
N PHE A 69 7.19 -5.08 36.72
CA PHE A 69 6.01 -5.78 37.22
C PHE A 69 6.08 -6.04 38.74
N ARG A 70 7.24 -6.47 39.22
CA ARG A 70 7.47 -6.72 40.65
C ARG A 70 7.44 -5.43 41.48
N GLU A 71 8.21 -4.43 41.08
CA GLU A 71 8.46 -3.22 41.88
C GLU A 71 7.28 -2.26 41.87
N ARG A 72 6.68 -2.05 40.70
CA ARG A 72 5.55 -1.11 40.53
C ARG A 72 4.23 -1.73 40.91
N PHE A 73 4.05 -3.02 40.64
CA PHE A 73 2.75 -3.68 40.74
C PHE A 73 2.73 -4.92 41.64
N ARG A 74 3.83 -5.31 42.31
CA ARG A 74 3.86 -6.52 43.14
C ARG A 74 3.26 -7.74 42.42
N ILE A 75 3.58 -7.87 41.13
CA ILE A 75 3.18 -9.00 40.30
C ILE A 75 4.38 -9.92 40.17
N ASP A 76 4.17 -11.20 40.44
CA ASP A 76 5.17 -12.25 40.22
C ASP A 76 5.13 -12.65 38.74
N ALA A 77 5.93 -11.97 37.92
CA ALA A 77 6.06 -12.26 36.50
C ALA A 77 7.22 -13.24 36.27
N ARG A 78 6.94 -14.36 35.59
CA ARG A 78 7.91 -15.43 35.30
C ARG A 78 7.99 -15.63 33.79
N VAL A 79 9.13 -15.28 33.22
CA VAL A 79 9.47 -15.53 31.80
C VAL A 79 10.09 -16.92 31.65
N TYR A 80 10.17 -17.42 30.42
CA TYR A 80 10.56 -18.81 30.12
C TYR A 80 9.69 -19.87 30.81
N ALA A 81 8.53 -19.48 31.35
CA ALA A 81 7.64 -20.35 32.12
C ALA A 81 6.43 -20.71 31.27
N GLU A 82 6.49 -21.87 30.62
CA GLU A 82 5.40 -22.38 29.79
C GLU A 82 4.42 -23.19 30.63
N VAL A 83 3.15 -22.80 30.60
CA VAL A 83 2.07 -23.67 31.08
C VAL A 83 1.83 -24.72 30.00
N THR A 84 1.92 -26.00 30.36
CA THR A 84 1.78 -27.13 29.43
C THR A 84 0.45 -27.87 29.60
N ALA A 85 -0.17 -27.77 30.77
CA ALA A 85 -1.48 -28.37 31.05
C ALA A 85 -2.24 -27.60 32.13
N VAL A 86 -3.57 -27.63 32.04
CA VAL A 86 -4.49 -27.11 33.05
C VAL A 86 -5.41 -28.25 33.51
N ASP A 87 -5.44 -28.50 34.81
CA ASP A 87 -6.47 -29.34 35.43
C ASP A 87 -7.48 -28.43 36.15
N ALA A 88 -8.65 -28.27 35.51
CA ALA A 88 -9.74 -27.45 36.03
C ALA A 88 -10.39 -28.04 37.29
N GLN A 89 -10.39 -29.38 37.45
CA GLN A 89 -11.02 -30.03 38.61
C GLN A 89 -10.20 -29.84 39.88
N SER A 90 -8.88 -30.03 39.78
CA SER A 90 -7.97 -29.81 40.91
C SER A 90 -7.52 -28.35 41.04
N LYS A 91 -7.87 -27.48 40.08
CA LYS A 91 -7.45 -26.08 39.97
C LYS A 91 -5.94 -25.91 39.97
N THR A 92 -5.26 -26.69 39.14
CA THR A 92 -3.80 -26.70 39.04
C THR A 92 -3.30 -26.48 37.61
N LEU A 93 -2.07 -25.99 37.50
CA LEU A 93 -1.33 -25.81 36.26
C LEU A 93 -0.03 -26.59 36.33
N THR A 94 0.37 -27.21 35.23
CA THR A 94 1.74 -27.73 35.05
C THR A 94 2.56 -26.69 34.31
N VAL A 95 3.69 -26.29 34.89
CA VAL A 95 4.58 -25.26 34.34
C VAL A 95 5.96 -25.85 34.12
N THR A 96 6.53 -25.61 32.94
CA THR A 96 7.90 -25.97 32.55
C THR A 96 8.73 -24.71 32.39
N ASN A 97 9.92 -24.67 32.99
CA ASN A 97 10.90 -23.63 32.77
C ASN A 97 11.81 -24.01 31.59
N HIS A 98 11.82 -23.23 30.52
CA HIS A 98 12.63 -23.50 29.33
C HIS A 98 14.12 -23.21 29.50
N VAL A 99 14.55 -22.53 30.58
CA VAL A 99 15.97 -22.29 30.85
C VAL A 99 16.68 -23.56 31.34
N ASP A 100 16.05 -24.29 32.26
CA ASP A 100 16.65 -25.45 32.93
C ASP A 100 15.88 -26.77 32.76
N GLY A 101 14.73 -26.72 32.09
CA GLY A 101 13.85 -27.88 31.86
C GLY A 101 13.07 -28.34 33.11
N SER A 102 13.16 -27.62 34.22
CA SER A 102 12.46 -27.98 35.46
C SER A 102 10.95 -27.80 35.33
N GLY A 103 10.19 -28.72 35.93
CA GLY A 103 8.73 -28.69 35.94
C GLY A 103 8.18 -28.55 37.36
N TYR A 104 7.09 -27.79 37.52
CA TYR A 104 6.38 -27.65 38.80
C TYR A 104 4.88 -27.48 38.60
N THR A 105 4.13 -27.66 39.68
CA THR A 105 2.67 -27.48 39.71
C THR A 105 2.32 -26.22 40.48
N GLU A 106 1.34 -25.45 39.97
CA GLU A 106 0.80 -24.26 40.64
C GLU A 106 -0.71 -24.32 40.80
N ASN A 107 -1.20 -24.05 42.01
CA ASN A 107 -2.64 -23.92 42.28
C ASN A 107 -3.14 -22.50 41.98
N TYR A 108 -4.40 -22.36 41.58
CA TYR A 108 -5.07 -21.07 41.38
C TYR A 108 -6.48 -21.03 41.99
N ASP A 109 -6.93 -19.84 42.40
CA ASP A 109 -8.36 -19.60 42.68
C ASP A 109 -9.09 -19.11 41.44
N THR A 110 -8.38 -18.37 40.57
CA THR A 110 -8.90 -17.90 39.28
C THR A 110 -7.79 -17.92 38.24
N LEU A 111 -8.12 -18.40 37.03
CA LEU A 111 -7.20 -18.47 35.90
C LEU A 111 -7.64 -17.51 34.79
N VAL A 112 -6.69 -16.84 34.15
CA VAL A 112 -6.92 -16.05 32.94
C VAL A 112 -6.03 -16.57 31.83
N LEU A 113 -6.64 -17.14 30.79
CA LEU A 113 -5.95 -17.59 29.58
C LEU A 113 -5.87 -16.44 28.57
N ALA A 114 -4.66 -15.97 28.30
CA ALA A 114 -4.35 -14.99 27.24
C ALA A 114 -3.20 -15.48 26.32
N PRO A 115 -3.18 -16.75 25.85
CA PRO A 115 -2.06 -17.30 25.07
C PRO A 115 -1.93 -16.72 23.66
N GLY A 116 -2.94 -15.98 23.19
CA GLY A 116 -2.96 -15.36 21.86
C GLY A 116 -3.22 -16.36 20.74
N ALA A 117 -2.59 -16.13 19.60
CA ALA A 117 -2.71 -16.96 18.40
C ALA A 117 -1.33 -17.27 17.82
N LYS A 118 -1.21 -18.38 17.09
CA LYS A 118 0.01 -18.82 16.41
C LYS A 118 -0.10 -18.70 14.89
N PRO A 119 0.99 -18.38 14.17
CA PRO A 119 1.00 -18.33 12.71
C PRO A 119 0.54 -19.66 12.11
N ILE A 120 -0.27 -19.60 11.06
CA ILE A 120 -0.67 -20.80 10.31
C ILE A 120 0.50 -21.23 9.44
N ARG A 121 0.95 -22.49 9.62
CA ARG A 121 1.87 -23.17 8.70
C ARG A 121 1.08 -24.28 7.98
N PRO A 122 0.79 -24.13 6.68
CA PRO A 122 0.02 -25.13 5.94
C PRO A 122 0.87 -26.38 5.74
N PRO A 123 0.27 -27.58 5.66
CA PRO A 123 1.01 -28.83 5.51
C PRO A 123 1.48 -29.03 4.06
N LEU A 124 2.32 -28.12 3.56
CA LEU A 124 2.89 -28.16 2.21
C LEU A 124 4.22 -28.93 2.21
N PRO A 125 4.55 -29.65 1.12
CA PRO A 125 5.90 -30.17 0.91
C PRO A 125 6.96 -29.07 1.08
N GLY A 126 8.02 -29.35 1.83
CA GLY A 126 9.12 -28.41 2.09
C GLY A 126 8.81 -27.24 3.03
N ILE A 127 7.65 -27.19 3.71
CA ILE A 127 7.31 -26.08 4.62
C ILE A 127 8.31 -25.85 5.78
N ASN A 128 9.17 -26.84 6.05
CA ASN A 128 10.19 -26.81 7.09
C ASN A 128 11.61 -26.61 6.54
N GLU A 129 11.77 -26.31 5.24
CA GLU A 129 13.06 -25.94 4.68
C GLU A 129 13.61 -24.67 5.36
N THR A 130 14.94 -24.55 5.38
CA THR A 130 15.62 -23.39 5.96
C THR A 130 15.35 -22.12 5.15
N GLY A 131 15.19 -20.98 5.83
CA GLY A 131 14.87 -19.70 5.17
C GLY A 131 13.37 -19.39 5.09
N ILE A 132 12.50 -20.23 5.65
CA ILE A 132 11.05 -20.00 5.74
C ILE A 132 10.65 -19.56 7.15
N PHE A 133 10.24 -18.29 7.28
CA PHE A 133 9.94 -17.65 8.56
C PHE A 133 8.46 -17.32 8.71
N SER A 134 8.05 -17.14 9.97
CA SER A 134 6.81 -16.47 10.35
C SER A 134 7.16 -15.42 11.41
N LEU A 135 6.35 -14.39 11.55
CA LEU A 135 6.62 -13.31 12.50
C LEU A 135 5.52 -13.24 13.56
N ARG A 136 5.88 -13.46 14.83
CA ARG A 136 4.98 -13.30 15.98
C ARG A 136 5.64 -12.62 17.17
N ASN A 137 6.90 -12.93 17.45
CA ASN A 137 7.58 -12.50 18.66
C ASN A 137 8.98 -11.91 18.37
N VAL A 138 9.63 -11.39 19.41
CA VAL A 138 10.97 -10.77 19.31
C VAL A 138 12.02 -11.76 18.79
N PRO A 139 12.16 -12.99 19.34
CA PRO A 139 13.02 -14.01 18.75
C PRO A 139 12.82 -14.25 17.24
N ASP A 140 11.58 -14.30 16.76
CA ASP A 140 11.30 -14.44 15.32
C ASP A 140 11.88 -13.26 14.53
N SER A 141 11.68 -12.03 15.02
CA SER A 141 12.21 -10.81 14.37
C SER A 141 13.75 -10.77 14.37
N GLN A 142 14.38 -11.21 15.46
CA GLN A 142 15.83 -11.36 15.55
C GLN A 142 16.29 -12.39 14.53
N GLN A 143 15.63 -13.54 14.43
CA GLN A 143 16.00 -14.59 13.48
C GLN A 143 15.95 -14.09 12.03
N ILE A 144 14.88 -13.37 11.66
CA ILE A 144 14.73 -12.78 10.32
C ILE A 144 15.82 -11.75 10.05
N LYS A 145 16.09 -10.84 11.00
CA LYS A 145 17.10 -9.78 10.84
C LYS A 145 18.52 -10.35 10.73
N HIS A 146 18.85 -11.37 11.52
CA HIS A 146 20.11 -12.10 11.37
C HIS A 146 20.18 -12.84 10.04
N TRP A 147 19.10 -13.52 9.61
CA TRP A 147 19.06 -14.22 8.33
C TRP A 147 19.35 -13.28 7.15
N ILE A 148 18.67 -12.13 7.10
CA ILE A 148 18.87 -11.09 6.07
C ILE A 148 20.34 -10.69 6.00
N LYS A 149 20.96 -10.45 7.15
CA LYS A 149 22.38 -10.06 7.25
C LYS A 149 23.33 -11.19 6.86
N ASP A 150 23.14 -12.38 7.42
CA ASP A 150 24.09 -13.49 7.29
C ASP A 150 24.06 -14.11 5.89
N HIS A 151 22.90 -14.07 5.23
CA HIS A 151 22.71 -14.62 3.88
C HIS A 151 22.70 -13.56 2.78
N GLN A 152 22.88 -12.27 3.14
CA GLN A 152 22.87 -11.15 2.20
C GLN A 152 21.65 -11.21 1.26
N VAL A 153 20.47 -11.37 1.86
CA VAL A 153 19.21 -11.60 1.12
C VAL A 153 18.97 -10.48 0.11
N LYS A 154 18.70 -10.86 -1.15
CA LYS A 154 18.39 -9.91 -2.23
C LYS A 154 16.98 -10.07 -2.75
N ARG A 155 16.41 -11.28 -2.63
CA ARG A 155 15.07 -11.66 -3.07
C ARG A 155 14.32 -12.34 -1.93
N ALA A 156 13.10 -11.86 -1.69
CA ALA A 156 12.21 -12.43 -0.70
C ALA A 156 10.81 -12.67 -1.27
N VAL A 157 10.20 -13.78 -0.89
CA VAL A 157 8.79 -14.06 -1.18
C VAL A 157 7.98 -13.90 0.10
N VAL A 158 6.95 -13.06 0.07
CA VAL A 158 5.95 -12.93 1.13
C VAL A 158 4.68 -13.65 0.70
N VAL A 159 4.21 -14.58 1.52
CA VAL A 159 2.98 -15.35 1.26
C VAL A 159 1.88 -14.86 2.19
N GLY A 160 0.85 -14.24 1.61
CA GLY A 160 -0.28 -13.62 2.30
C GLY A 160 -0.23 -12.09 2.26
N GLY A 161 -1.23 -11.47 1.68
CA GLY A 161 -1.44 -10.02 1.52
C GLY A 161 -2.32 -9.38 2.61
N GLY A 162 -2.32 -9.95 3.82
CA GLY A 162 -2.92 -9.33 5.01
C GLY A 162 -2.01 -8.26 5.63
N PHE A 163 -2.41 -7.66 6.76
CA PHE A 163 -1.66 -6.59 7.45
C PHE A 163 -0.16 -6.92 7.64
N ILE A 164 0.14 -8.04 8.29
CA ILE A 164 1.53 -8.46 8.58
C ILE A 164 2.32 -8.68 7.28
N GLY A 165 1.68 -9.26 6.26
CA GLY A 165 2.33 -9.50 4.97
C GLY A 165 2.70 -8.20 4.28
N LEU A 166 1.77 -7.24 4.22
CA LEU A 166 2.02 -5.92 3.62
C LEU A 166 3.04 -5.09 4.41
N GLU A 167 2.99 -5.12 5.75
CA GLU A 167 4.01 -4.50 6.60
C GLU A 167 5.40 -5.11 6.36
N MET A 168 5.48 -6.43 6.17
CA MET A 168 6.74 -7.10 5.82
C MET A 168 7.20 -6.74 4.41
N VAL A 169 6.30 -6.68 3.42
CA VAL A 169 6.64 -6.22 2.06
C VAL A 169 7.25 -4.82 2.11
N GLU A 170 6.60 -3.87 2.77
CA GLU A 170 7.11 -2.51 2.91
C GLU A 170 8.50 -2.48 3.53
N ASN A 171 8.70 -3.19 4.64
CA ASN A 171 9.96 -3.18 5.38
C ASN A 171 11.09 -3.89 4.63
N LEU A 172 10.81 -4.94 3.85
CA LEU A 172 11.80 -5.59 2.99
C LEU A 172 12.21 -4.68 1.83
N VAL A 173 11.25 -3.97 1.22
CA VAL A 173 11.53 -2.98 0.17
C VAL A 173 12.37 -1.83 0.72
N HIS A 174 12.13 -1.36 1.95
CA HIS A 174 12.96 -0.33 2.60
C HIS A 174 14.43 -0.77 2.76
N LEU A 175 14.68 -2.07 2.95
CA LEU A 175 16.02 -2.65 3.00
C LEU A 175 16.66 -2.85 1.62
N GLY A 176 15.96 -2.50 0.53
CA GLY A 176 16.42 -2.73 -0.84
C GLY A 176 16.28 -4.18 -1.30
N ILE A 177 15.45 -4.99 -0.64
CA ILE A 177 15.22 -6.39 -1.00
C ILE A 177 14.10 -6.47 -2.05
N HIS A 178 14.38 -7.09 -3.19
CA HIS A 178 13.38 -7.38 -4.20
C HIS A 178 12.33 -8.32 -3.62
N THR A 179 11.09 -7.86 -3.58
CA THR A 179 10.03 -8.54 -2.85
C THR A 179 8.91 -8.96 -3.77
N THR A 180 8.55 -10.23 -3.70
CA THR A 180 7.40 -10.81 -4.39
C THR A 180 6.31 -11.14 -3.37
N LEU A 181 5.09 -10.66 -3.61
CA LEU A 181 3.92 -10.98 -2.82
C LEU A 181 3.06 -12.03 -3.54
N ILE A 182 2.74 -13.13 -2.86
CA ILE A 182 1.79 -14.14 -3.32
C ILE A 182 0.57 -14.11 -2.40
N GLU A 183 -0.62 -13.92 -2.97
CA GLU A 183 -1.89 -13.95 -2.26
C GLU A 183 -2.88 -14.83 -3.02
N ARG A 184 -3.55 -15.71 -2.28
CA ARG A 184 -4.53 -16.65 -2.82
C ARG A 184 -5.80 -15.92 -3.27
N ASP A 185 -6.21 -14.91 -2.52
CA ASP A 185 -7.36 -14.10 -2.91
C ASP A 185 -6.99 -13.17 -4.08
N THR A 186 -7.99 -12.70 -4.83
CA THR A 186 -7.80 -11.78 -5.96
C THR A 186 -7.50 -10.34 -5.53
N GLN A 187 -7.39 -10.10 -4.22
CA GLN A 187 -7.10 -8.79 -3.64
C GLN A 187 -6.20 -8.93 -2.40
N ILE A 188 -5.47 -7.86 -2.10
CA ILE A 188 -4.80 -7.69 -0.81
C ILE A 188 -5.77 -7.15 0.24
N LEU A 189 -5.31 -7.10 1.49
CA LEU A 189 -5.97 -6.47 2.63
C LEU A 189 -7.48 -6.79 2.73
N PRO A 190 -7.87 -8.05 3.00
CA PRO A 190 -9.26 -8.53 2.93
C PRO A 190 -10.33 -7.73 3.71
N PRO A 191 -10.02 -7.00 4.80
CA PRO A 191 -11.00 -6.13 5.45
C PRO A 191 -11.57 -5.03 4.54
N LEU A 192 -10.84 -4.62 3.50
CA LEU A 192 -11.33 -3.71 2.47
C LEU A 192 -12.09 -4.46 1.37
N ASP A 193 -12.99 -3.75 0.69
CA ASP A 193 -13.55 -4.21 -0.59
C ASP A 193 -12.56 -3.98 -1.73
N ALA A 194 -12.71 -4.73 -2.82
CA ALA A 194 -11.68 -4.89 -3.84
C ALA A 194 -11.25 -3.55 -4.47
N GLU A 195 -12.20 -2.67 -4.78
CA GLU A 195 -11.96 -1.35 -5.38
C GLU A 195 -11.18 -0.41 -4.45
N MET A 196 -11.33 -0.57 -3.13
CA MET A 196 -10.60 0.21 -2.14
C MET A 196 -9.13 -0.23 -2.03
N THR A 197 -8.77 -1.42 -2.52
CA THR A 197 -7.37 -1.92 -2.50
C THR A 197 -6.53 -1.44 -3.68
N ILE A 198 -7.17 -0.92 -4.74
CA ILE A 198 -6.49 -0.54 -5.98
C ILE A 198 -5.42 0.55 -5.79
N PRO A 199 -5.66 1.63 -5.00
CA PRO A 199 -4.59 2.60 -4.71
C PRO A 199 -3.36 1.94 -4.07
N LEU A 200 -3.57 0.96 -3.17
CA LEU A 200 -2.49 0.22 -2.50
C LEU A 200 -1.74 -0.68 -3.48
N LYS A 201 -2.48 -1.41 -4.33
CA LYS A 201 -1.89 -2.25 -5.38
C LYS A 201 -1.00 -1.42 -6.31
N ASN A 202 -1.51 -0.30 -6.81
CA ASN A 202 -0.75 0.59 -7.68
C ASN A 202 0.51 1.12 -6.98
N ASN A 203 0.42 1.43 -5.68
CA ASN A 203 1.56 1.89 -4.89
C ASN A 203 2.67 0.82 -4.79
N LEU A 204 2.30 -0.44 -4.51
CA LEU A 204 3.22 -1.58 -4.48
C LEU A 204 3.92 -1.76 -5.84
N GLN A 205 3.18 -1.72 -6.95
CA GLN A 205 3.74 -1.88 -8.30
C GLN A 205 4.70 -0.75 -8.65
N GLN A 206 4.38 0.49 -8.30
CA GLN A 206 5.26 1.65 -8.52
C GLN A 206 6.58 1.55 -7.76
N ARG A 207 6.65 0.70 -6.73
CA ARG A 207 7.84 0.42 -5.93
C ARG A 207 8.51 -0.92 -6.28
N GLY A 208 8.17 -1.49 -7.43
CA GLY A 208 8.82 -2.69 -7.96
C GLY A 208 8.43 -4.00 -7.25
N VAL A 209 7.35 -4.00 -6.47
CA VAL A 209 6.85 -5.23 -5.83
C VAL A 209 6.12 -6.08 -6.87
N ALA A 210 6.65 -7.27 -7.15
CA ALA A 210 5.94 -8.26 -7.96
C ALA A 210 4.78 -8.85 -7.17
N MET A 211 3.58 -8.93 -7.77
CA MET A 211 2.39 -9.43 -7.10
C MET A 211 1.72 -10.54 -7.91
N TYR A 212 1.47 -11.66 -7.25
CA TYR A 212 0.70 -12.79 -7.76
C TYR A 212 -0.56 -12.93 -6.90
N LEU A 213 -1.65 -12.31 -7.34
CA LEU A 213 -2.97 -12.42 -6.72
C LEU A 213 -3.75 -13.57 -7.37
N GLY A 214 -4.65 -14.22 -6.64
CA GLY A 214 -5.34 -15.41 -7.15
C GLY A 214 -4.41 -16.61 -7.29
N GLU A 215 -3.29 -16.65 -6.55
CA GLU A 215 -2.23 -17.64 -6.69
C GLU A 215 -1.86 -18.24 -5.33
N SER A 216 -1.79 -19.57 -5.27
CA SER A 216 -1.44 -20.33 -4.07
C SER A 216 -0.06 -20.96 -4.18
N VAL A 217 0.69 -20.97 -3.06
CA VAL A 217 1.92 -21.77 -2.95
C VAL A 217 1.57 -23.24 -2.73
N THR A 218 2.24 -24.13 -3.46
CA THR A 218 2.00 -25.59 -3.43
C THR A 218 3.16 -26.36 -2.82
N ALA A 219 4.41 -25.88 -2.92
CA ALA A 219 5.58 -26.52 -2.34
C ALA A 219 6.77 -25.53 -2.19
N PHE A 220 7.73 -25.93 -1.36
CA PHE A 220 9.04 -25.29 -1.24
C PHE A 220 10.13 -26.33 -1.50
N GLU A 221 11.18 -25.97 -2.21
CA GLU A 221 12.33 -26.84 -2.47
C GLU A 221 13.63 -26.06 -2.32
N GLN A 222 14.63 -26.67 -1.69
CA GLN A 222 15.97 -26.09 -1.57
C GLN A 222 16.80 -26.46 -2.80
N ILE A 223 17.25 -25.47 -3.57
CA ILE A 223 18.08 -25.64 -4.78
C ILE A 223 19.24 -24.66 -4.69
N ASP A 224 20.48 -25.15 -4.77
CA ASP A 224 21.71 -24.32 -4.79
C ASP A 224 21.77 -23.22 -3.71
N ASN A 225 21.39 -23.57 -2.47
CA ASN A 225 21.27 -22.68 -1.30
C ASN A 225 20.22 -21.57 -1.40
N GLN A 226 19.29 -21.68 -2.35
CA GLN A 226 18.12 -20.81 -2.50
C GLN A 226 16.84 -21.62 -2.35
N LEU A 227 15.74 -20.95 -2.02
CA LEU A 227 14.41 -21.54 -1.94
C LEU A 227 13.70 -21.33 -3.28
N GLN A 228 13.22 -22.41 -3.85
CA GLN A 228 12.26 -22.38 -4.94
C GLN A 228 10.84 -22.50 -4.37
N VAL A 229 10.03 -21.47 -4.58
CA VAL A 229 8.62 -21.42 -4.19
C VAL A 229 7.78 -21.81 -5.40
N LYS A 230 7.12 -22.98 -5.33
CA LYS A 230 6.25 -23.47 -6.39
C LYS A 230 4.82 -23.01 -6.18
N THR A 231 4.16 -22.57 -7.24
CA THR A 231 2.78 -22.11 -7.18
C THR A 231 1.82 -23.05 -7.91
N GLU A 232 0.51 -22.83 -7.78
CA GLU A 232 -0.51 -23.68 -8.40
C GLU A 232 -0.57 -23.52 -9.92
N SER A 233 -0.19 -22.36 -10.46
CA SER A 233 -0.05 -22.15 -11.91
C SER A 233 1.19 -22.81 -12.53
N GLY A 234 2.05 -23.44 -11.72
CA GLY A 234 3.28 -24.09 -12.18
C GLY A 234 4.52 -23.21 -12.17
N LYS A 235 4.40 -21.93 -11.74
CA LYS A 235 5.55 -21.04 -11.59
C LYS A 235 6.48 -21.52 -10.48
N ALA A 236 7.76 -21.22 -10.64
CA ALA A 236 8.81 -21.47 -9.68
C ALA A 236 9.56 -20.16 -9.41
N LEU A 237 9.43 -19.62 -8.19
CA LEU A 237 10.03 -18.35 -7.81
C LEU A 237 11.23 -18.59 -6.91
N THR A 238 12.40 -18.08 -7.29
CA THR A 238 13.64 -18.27 -6.52
C THR A 238 13.84 -17.11 -5.54
N ALA A 239 14.06 -17.44 -4.26
CA ALA A 239 14.29 -16.46 -3.20
C ALA A 239 15.28 -16.97 -2.15
N GLU A 240 15.97 -16.06 -1.46
CA GLU A 240 16.82 -16.44 -0.32
C GLU A 240 16.03 -16.45 1.01
N MET A 241 14.78 -15.98 0.99
CA MET A 241 13.93 -15.92 2.17
C MET A 241 12.45 -15.98 1.79
N VAL A 242 11.66 -16.68 2.62
CA VAL A 242 10.20 -16.70 2.55
C VAL A 242 9.61 -16.22 3.88
N ILE A 243 8.63 -15.31 3.82
CA ILE A 243 7.82 -14.90 4.97
C ILE A 243 6.40 -15.44 4.81
N LEU A 244 5.98 -16.31 5.72
CA LEU A 244 4.61 -16.81 5.81
C LEU A 244 3.77 -15.87 6.68
N ALA A 245 2.81 -15.19 6.04
CA ALA A 245 1.88 -14.24 6.64
C ALA A 245 0.41 -14.56 6.30
N ILE A 246 0.06 -15.84 6.18
CA ILE A 246 -1.26 -16.34 5.76
C ILE A 246 -2.32 -16.39 6.88
N GLY A 247 -2.13 -15.60 7.94
CA GLY A 247 -3.03 -15.53 9.09
C GLY A 247 -2.60 -16.40 10.28
N VAL A 248 -3.46 -16.41 11.31
CA VAL A 248 -3.19 -17.02 12.62
C VAL A 248 -4.33 -17.93 13.07
N SER A 249 -4.01 -18.88 13.94
CA SER A 249 -4.96 -19.79 14.59
C SER A 249 -4.87 -19.64 16.12
N PRO A 250 -5.97 -19.80 16.87
CA PRO A 250 -5.97 -19.60 18.32
C PRO A 250 -5.08 -20.65 19.01
N GLU A 251 -4.28 -20.21 19.99
CA GLU A 251 -3.58 -21.14 20.91
C GLU A 251 -4.61 -21.69 21.90
N ASN A 252 -4.99 -22.96 21.74
CA ASN A 252 -6.14 -23.55 22.42
C ASN A 252 -5.82 -24.82 23.19
N GLU A 253 -4.57 -25.27 23.20
CA GLU A 253 -4.10 -26.49 23.85
C GLU A 253 -4.40 -26.47 25.35
N LEU A 254 -4.21 -25.30 25.99
CA LEU A 254 -4.55 -25.12 27.40
C LEU A 254 -6.06 -25.19 27.66
N ALA A 255 -6.86 -24.63 26.76
CA ALA A 255 -8.31 -24.71 26.84
C ALA A 255 -8.81 -26.16 26.63
N GLN A 256 -8.16 -26.91 25.73
CA GLN A 256 -8.44 -28.33 25.52
C GLN A 256 -8.08 -29.17 26.75
N SER A 257 -6.90 -28.96 27.35
CA SER A 257 -6.51 -29.68 28.57
C SER A 257 -7.45 -29.40 29.74
N ALA A 258 -7.93 -28.14 29.86
CA ALA A 258 -8.97 -27.74 30.81
C ALA A 258 -10.39 -28.21 30.44
N SER A 259 -10.59 -28.92 29.33
CA SER A 259 -11.91 -29.34 28.82
C SER A 259 -12.90 -28.18 28.62
N LEU A 260 -12.42 -27.02 28.18
CA LEU A 260 -13.26 -25.85 27.89
C LEU A 260 -13.99 -25.99 26.55
N ASN A 261 -15.15 -25.35 26.44
CA ASN A 261 -15.90 -25.30 25.19
C ASN A 261 -15.16 -24.49 24.12
N LEU A 262 -14.94 -25.09 22.95
CA LEU A 262 -14.32 -24.45 21.80
C LEU A 262 -15.32 -24.29 20.65
N GLY A 263 -15.16 -23.21 19.89
CA GLY A 263 -15.88 -22.98 18.64
C GLY A 263 -15.32 -23.86 17.50
N PRO A 264 -15.99 -23.87 16.34
CA PRO A 264 -15.62 -24.73 15.20
C PRO A 264 -14.22 -24.44 14.65
N ARG A 265 -13.71 -23.21 14.84
CA ARG A 265 -12.34 -22.80 14.46
C ARG A 265 -11.36 -22.86 15.63
N GLY A 266 -11.66 -23.63 16.68
CA GLY A 266 -10.78 -23.84 17.83
C GLY A 266 -10.67 -22.68 18.82
N HIS A 267 -11.43 -21.60 18.65
CA HIS A 267 -11.40 -20.46 19.58
C HIS A 267 -12.18 -20.79 20.87
N VAL A 268 -11.73 -20.29 22.02
CA VAL A 268 -12.43 -20.49 23.30
C VAL A 268 -13.76 -19.74 23.28
N ILE A 269 -14.85 -20.46 23.59
CA ILE A 269 -16.18 -19.85 23.72
C ILE A 269 -16.27 -19.19 25.09
N VAL A 270 -16.54 -17.90 25.09
CA VAL A 270 -16.75 -17.10 26.31
C VAL A 270 -18.10 -16.41 26.32
N ASN A 271 -18.61 -16.10 27.50
CA ASN A 271 -19.78 -15.25 27.64
C ASN A 271 -19.42 -13.75 27.56
N ARG A 272 -20.41 -12.85 27.70
CA ARG A 272 -20.20 -11.38 27.65
C ARG A 272 -19.25 -10.83 28.72
N ASN A 273 -19.00 -11.60 29.78
CA ASN A 273 -18.08 -11.26 30.86
C ASN A 273 -16.70 -11.89 30.66
N LEU A 274 -16.43 -12.47 29.47
CA LEU A 274 -15.17 -13.10 29.08
C LEU A 274 -14.81 -14.34 29.91
N ARG A 275 -15.82 -14.95 30.54
CA ARG A 275 -15.68 -16.20 31.28
C ARG A 275 -15.94 -17.40 30.36
N SER A 276 -15.13 -18.44 30.52
CA SER A 276 -15.26 -19.70 29.75
C SER A 276 -16.43 -20.55 30.26
N SER A 277 -16.48 -21.82 29.81
CA SER A 277 -17.42 -22.82 30.35
C SER A 277 -17.12 -23.21 31.80
N ASP A 278 -15.87 -23.03 32.27
CA ASP A 278 -15.51 -23.17 33.67
C ASP A 278 -15.68 -21.83 34.41
N PRO A 279 -16.34 -21.81 35.59
CA PRO A 279 -16.65 -20.57 36.30
C PRO A 279 -15.42 -19.81 36.83
N ASP A 280 -14.29 -20.50 37.01
CA ASP A 280 -13.05 -19.98 37.58
C ASP A 280 -11.99 -19.69 36.53
N ILE A 281 -12.28 -19.95 35.24
CA ILE A 281 -11.39 -19.70 34.11
C ILE A 281 -11.98 -18.64 33.17
N TYR A 282 -11.23 -17.55 32.97
CA TYR A 282 -11.47 -16.54 31.93
C TYR A 282 -10.56 -16.79 30.73
N ALA A 283 -10.99 -16.36 29.55
CA ALA A 283 -10.14 -16.34 28.36
C ALA A 283 -10.29 -14.99 27.64
N ILE A 284 -9.17 -14.46 27.14
CA ILE A 284 -9.09 -13.13 26.49
C ILE A 284 -8.06 -13.11 25.35
N GLY A 285 -8.17 -12.10 24.49
CA GLY A 285 -7.27 -11.88 23.36
C GLY A 285 -7.62 -12.77 22.18
N ASP A 286 -6.61 -13.05 21.36
CA ASP A 286 -6.78 -13.65 20.03
C ASP A 286 -7.25 -15.12 20.08
N CYS A 287 -7.23 -15.76 21.26
CA CYS A 287 -7.66 -17.14 21.42
C CYS A 287 -9.18 -17.31 21.56
N ILE A 288 -9.98 -16.24 21.63
CA ILE A 288 -11.42 -16.32 21.95
C ILE A 288 -12.33 -15.97 20.78
N GLU A 289 -13.55 -16.48 20.84
CA GLU A 289 -14.65 -16.05 19.99
C GLU A 289 -15.35 -14.83 20.61
N VAL A 290 -15.60 -13.80 19.81
CA VAL A 290 -16.24 -12.54 20.22
C VAL A 290 -17.47 -12.23 19.38
N ARG A 291 -18.31 -11.31 19.85
CA ARG A 291 -19.45 -10.80 19.08
C ARG A 291 -19.05 -9.60 18.22
N ASN A 292 -19.40 -9.61 16.93
CA ASN A 292 -19.37 -8.40 16.11
C ASN A 292 -20.54 -7.48 16.53
N VAL A 293 -20.28 -6.20 16.80
CA VAL A 293 -21.31 -5.28 17.32
C VAL A 293 -22.35 -4.89 16.26
N VAL A 294 -21.99 -4.93 14.98
CA VAL A 294 -22.83 -4.54 13.84
C VAL A 294 -23.75 -5.70 13.45
N SER A 295 -23.20 -6.84 13.01
CA SER A 295 -24.01 -8.01 12.61
C SER A 295 -24.57 -8.79 13.78
N GLY A 296 -23.97 -8.67 14.97
CA GLY A 296 -24.30 -9.50 16.11
C GLY A 296 -23.81 -10.95 16.02
N ALA A 297 -23.23 -11.35 14.89
CA ALA A 297 -22.66 -12.66 14.68
C ALA A 297 -21.41 -12.88 15.53
N LYS A 298 -21.08 -14.16 15.72
CA LYS A 298 -19.83 -14.56 16.37
C LYS A 298 -18.68 -14.48 15.38
N THR A 299 -17.53 -14.00 15.84
CA THR A 299 -16.34 -13.79 15.01
C THR A 299 -15.07 -13.97 15.84
N ALA A 300 -13.92 -13.94 15.18
CA ALA A 300 -12.60 -13.87 15.79
C ALA A 300 -11.88 -12.66 15.22
N LEU A 301 -11.18 -11.91 16.07
CA LEU A 301 -10.50 -10.68 15.66
C LEU A 301 -9.18 -10.54 16.42
N PRO A 302 -8.05 -10.98 15.84
CA PRO A 302 -6.74 -10.94 16.48
C PRO A 302 -6.15 -9.53 16.38
N LEU A 303 -6.60 -8.62 17.26
CA LEU A 303 -6.13 -7.23 17.31
C LEU A 303 -5.82 -6.79 18.75
N ALA A 304 -4.73 -6.02 18.89
CA ALA A 304 -4.21 -5.60 20.19
C ALA A 304 -5.19 -4.72 20.99
N GLY A 305 -5.93 -3.84 20.33
CA GLY A 305 -6.91 -2.96 20.97
C GLY A 305 -8.01 -3.73 21.73
N PRO A 306 -8.75 -4.64 21.07
CA PRO A 306 -9.65 -5.59 21.73
C PRO A 306 -8.99 -6.37 22.88
N ALA A 307 -7.82 -6.98 22.68
CA ALA A 307 -7.14 -7.78 23.70
C ALA A 307 -6.84 -6.97 24.98
N ASN A 308 -6.31 -5.75 24.83
CA ASN A 308 -6.05 -4.86 25.97
C ASN A 308 -7.34 -4.47 26.72
N ARG A 309 -8.43 -4.15 26.01
CA ARG A 309 -9.71 -3.81 26.62
C ARG A 309 -10.35 -5.00 27.34
N GLN A 310 -10.22 -6.20 26.77
CA GLN A 310 -10.70 -7.45 27.37
C GLN A 310 -9.96 -7.74 28.69
N GLY A 311 -8.62 -7.63 28.69
CA GLY A 311 -7.82 -7.80 29.92
C GLY A 311 -8.22 -6.84 31.03
N ARG A 312 -8.44 -5.56 30.69
CA ARG A 312 -8.96 -4.57 31.64
C ARG A 312 -10.33 -4.96 32.22
N ILE A 313 -11.24 -5.50 31.40
CA ILE A 313 -12.58 -5.92 31.84
C ILE A 313 -12.50 -7.14 32.76
N VAL A 314 -11.67 -8.13 32.42
CA VAL A 314 -11.51 -9.32 33.28
C VAL A 314 -10.94 -8.95 34.63
N ALA A 315 -9.98 -8.03 34.71
CA ALA A 315 -9.49 -7.52 35.98
C ALA A 315 -10.59 -6.85 36.83
N ASP A 316 -11.45 -6.02 36.22
CA ASP A 316 -12.62 -5.43 36.89
C ASP A 316 -13.60 -6.54 37.38
N MET A 317 -13.79 -7.61 36.61
CA MET A 317 -14.65 -8.75 36.97
C MET A 317 -14.10 -9.55 38.15
N ILE A 318 -12.80 -9.86 38.14
CA ILE A 318 -12.13 -10.58 39.23
C ILE A 318 -12.19 -9.78 40.54
N ALA A 319 -12.10 -8.45 40.44
CA ALA A 319 -12.23 -7.52 41.56
C ALA A 319 -13.69 -7.24 41.99
N GLY A 320 -14.68 -7.92 41.42
CA GLY A 320 -16.10 -7.79 41.81
C GLY A 320 -16.79 -6.50 41.36
N ARG A 321 -16.26 -5.80 40.35
CA ARG A 321 -16.75 -4.47 39.90
C ARG A 321 -17.78 -4.50 38.76
N GLY A 322 -18.19 -5.69 38.29
CA GLY A 322 -19.27 -5.89 37.32
C GLY A 322 -19.11 -5.13 35.99
N ARG A 323 -18.57 -5.78 34.96
CA ARG A 323 -18.36 -5.23 33.60
C ARG A 323 -18.70 -6.27 32.54
N PHE A 324 -18.96 -5.82 31.31
CA PHE A 324 -19.11 -6.71 30.16
C PHE A 324 -18.42 -6.14 28.93
N PHE A 325 -17.94 -7.02 28.06
CA PHE A 325 -17.38 -6.66 26.77
C PHE A 325 -18.49 -6.46 25.76
N ARG A 326 -18.53 -5.28 25.12
CA ARG A 326 -19.57 -4.92 24.16
C ARG A 326 -19.47 -5.72 22.86
N GLY A 327 -18.28 -6.22 22.55
CA GLY A 327 -17.94 -6.85 21.28
C GLY A 327 -16.88 -6.06 20.52
N VAL A 328 -16.69 -6.45 19.26
CA VAL A 328 -15.73 -5.83 18.33
C VAL A 328 -16.43 -5.34 17.08
N GLN A 329 -15.80 -4.42 16.37
CA GLN A 329 -16.27 -3.97 15.05
C GLN A 329 -15.20 -4.05 13.97
N GLY A 330 -14.01 -4.58 14.28
CA GLY A 330 -12.96 -4.74 13.28
C GLY A 330 -12.27 -3.44 12.84
N THR A 331 -12.23 -2.40 13.68
CA THR A 331 -11.46 -1.18 13.36
C THR A 331 -9.98 -1.53 13.23
N ALA A 332 -9.43 -1.32 12.03
CA ALA A 332 -8.06 -1.66 11.68
C ALA A 332 -7.50 -0.62 10.69
N ILE A 333 -6.17 -0.50 10.69
CA ILE A 333 -5.41 0.45 9.88
C ILE A 333 -4.09 -0.20 9.48
N CYS A 334 -3.64 0.08 8.26
CA CYS A 334 -2.38 -0.37 7.69
C CYS A 334 -1.71 0.82 7.02
N GLY A 335 -0.45 1.10 7.39
CA GLY A 335 0.43 1.90 6.54
C GLY A 335 0.91 1.03 5.39
N LEU A 336 1.04 1.62 4.21
CA LEU A 336 1.74 1.02 3.08
C LEU A 336 2.45 2.13 2.34
N PHE A 337 3.70 2.35 2.74
CA PHE A 337 4.50 3.46 2.29
C PHE A 337 3.84 4.82 2.64
N GLU A 338 3.60 5.69 1.65
CA GLU A 338 2.92 6.97 1.87
C GLU A 338 1.40 6.84 2.04
N LEU A 339 0.81 5.68 1.71
CA LEU A 339 -0.62 5.48 1.83
C LEU A 339 -1.00 4.91 3.20
N THR A 340 -2.12 5.39 3.71
CA THR A 340 -2.81 4.80 4.84
C THR A 340 -4.11 4.18 4.35
N ALA A 341 -4.38 2.94 4.77
CA ALA A 341 -5.63 2.25 4.54
C ALA A 341 -6.28 1.86 5.87
N ALA A 342 -7.55 2.20 6.05
CA ALA A 342 -8.25 1.90 7.29
C ALA A 342 -9.70 1.48 7.04
N ALA A 343 -10.22 0.65 7.93
CA ALA A 343 -11.57 0.10 7.86
C ALA A 343 -12.18 -0.02 9.25
N THR A 344 -13.50 0.04 9.32
CA THR A 344 -14.27 -0.26 10.54
C THR A 344 -15.66 -0.79 10.18
N GLY A 345 -16.21 -1.69 11.00
CA GLY A 345 -17.53 -2.29 10.75
C GLY A 345 -17.47 -3.47 9.78
N LEU A 346 -18.50 -3.62 8.96
CA LEU A 346 -18.62 -4.66 7.95
C LEU A 346 -18.25 -4.11 6.57
N ASN A 347 -17.70 -4.99 5.71
CA ASN A 347 -17.51 -4.72 4.29
C ASN A 347 -18.63 -5.37 3.46
N GLU A 348 -18.70 -5.09 2.16
CA GLU A 348 -19.78 -5.61 1.31
C GLU A 348 -19.78 -7.13 1.24
N LYS A 349 -18.60 -7.75 1.11
CA LYS A 349 -18.46 -9.23 1.10
C LYS A 349 -19.09 -9.88 2.34
N THR A 350 -18.97 -9.24 3.50
CA THR A 350 -19.56 -9.75 4.76
C THR A 350 -21.05 -9.44 4.83
N LEU A 351 -21.49 -8.28 4.34
CA LEU A 351 -22.90 -7.88 4.32
C LEU A 351 -23.74 -8.74 3.38
N GLN A 352 -23.20 -9.11 2.23
CA GLN A 352 -23.84 -10.03 1.27
C GLN A 352 -24.14 -11.42 1.87
N GLN A 353 -23.47 -11.78 2.97
CA GLN A 353 -23.73 -13.02 3.73
C GLN A 353 -24.78 -12.84 4.83
N GLN A 354 -25.39 -11.65 4.96
CA GLN A 354 -26.39 -11.33 5.98
C GLN A 354 -27.76 -11.09 5.34
N ASP A 355 -28.59 -12.13 5.25
CA ASP A 355 -29.93 -12.06 4.63
C ASP A 355 -30.90 -11.03 5.26
N HIS A 356 -30.59 -10.52 6.45
CA HIS A 356 -31.45 -9.64 7.23
C HIS A 356 -31.00 -8.17 7.22
N ILE A 357 -29.95 -7.83 6.46
CA ILE A 357 -29.41 -6.46 6.38
C ILE A 357 -29.46 -6.02 4.92
N GLU A 358 -30.40 -5.14 4.60
CA GLU A 358 -30.43 -4.45 3.32
C GLU A 358 -29.53 -3.21 3.42
N TYR A 359 -28.52 -3.10 2.56
CA TYR A 359 -27.53 -2.03 2.66
C TYR A 359 -27.40 -1.21 1.37
N SER A 360 -26.86 -0.01 1.49
CA SER A 360 -26.36 0.79 0.37
C SER A 360 -24.88 1.15 0.59
N ALA A 361 -24.19 1.43 -0.51
CA ALA A 361 -22.80 1.87 -0.52
C ALA A 361 -22.70 3.27 -1.14
N VAL A 362 -21.93 4.16 -0.53
CA VAL A 362 -21.63 5.47 -1.11
C VAL A 362 -20.14 5.75 -1.06
N TYR A 363 -19.66 6.47 -2.07
CA TYR A 363 -18.26 6.82 -2.23
C TYR A 363 -18.06 8.33 -2.28
N ALA A 364 -16.96 8.81 -1.70
CA ALA A 364 -16.53 10.20 -1.82
C ALA A 364 -15.00 10.28 -1.94
N HIS A 365 -14.53 11.34 -2.60
CA HIS A 365 -13.11 11.65 -2.77
C HIS A 365 -12.75 13.05 -2.23
N PRO A 366 -13.09 13.40 -0.97
CA PRO A 366 -12.76 14.70 -0.42
C PRO A 366 -11.26 14.78 -0.08
N ASN A 367 -10.76 16.00 0.08
CA ASN A 367 -9.41 16.20 0.62
C ASN A 367 -9.39 16.06 2.15
N ASN A 368 -8.23 15.73 2.70
CA ASN A 368 -7.97 15.68 4.14
C ASN A 368 -8.19 17.03 4.83
N HIS A 369 -7.98 18.14 4.13
CA HIS A 369 -8.32 19.49 4.53
C HIS A 369 -8.63 20.38 3.30
N VAL A 370 -9.02 21.64 3.52
CA VAL A 370 -9.35 22.58 2.44
C VAL A 370 -8.21 22.72 1.41
N ALA A 371 -8.59 22.81 0.13
CA ALA A 371 -7.64 22.81 -0.99
C ALA A 371 -6.78 24.09 -1.09
N TYR A 372 -7.24 25.22 -0.55
CA TYR A 372 -6.47 26.47 -0.56
C TYR A 372 -5.34 26.49 0.47
N TYR A 373 -5.28 25.51 1.38
CA TYR A 373 -4.16 25.35 2.32
C TYR A 373 -3.15 24.34 1.74
N PRO A 374 -1.83 24.62 1.79
CA PRO A 374 -0.82 23.72 1.23
C PRO A 374 -0.86 22.30 1.79
N GLY A 375 -0.58 21.30 0.96
CA GLY A 375 -0.49 19.90 1.38
C GLY A 375 -1.82 19.14 1.43
N ALA A 376 -2.88 19.68 0.82
CA ALA A 376 -4.17 18.98 0.74
C ALA A 376 -4.03 17.71 -0.10
N LYS A 377 -4.43 16.56 0.46
CA LYS A 377 -4.37 15.23 -0.14
C LYS A 377 -5.76 14.60 -0.22
N PRO A 378 -6.13 13.95 -1.33
CA PRO A 378 -7.41 13.28 -1.46
C PRO A 378 -7.50 12.04 -0.55
N ILE A 379 -8.72 11.72 -0.11
CA ILE A 379 -9.07 10.52 0.64
C ILE A 379 -10.16 9.79 -0.13
N PHE A 380 -9.89 8.58 -0.61
CA PHE A 380 -10.92 7.71 -1.15
C PHE A 380 -11.69 7.11 0.02
N THR A 381 -12.97 7.47 0.17
CA THR A 381 -13.82 7.05 1.29
C THR A 381 -15.02 6.28 0.77
N LYS A 382 -15.34 5.16 1.43
CA LYS A 382 -16.54 4.36 1.23
C LYS A 382 -17.30 4.23 2.55
N LEU A 383 -18.62 4.39 2.50
CA LEU A 383 -19.53 4.20 3.62
C LEU A 383 -20.60 3.18 3.26
N LEU A 384 -20.88 2.28 4.19
CA LEU A 384 -21.92 1.26 4.11
C LEU A 384 -22.95 1.51 5.20
N PHE A 385 -24.23 1.57 4.85
CA PHE A 385 -25.31 1.86 5.79
C PHE A 385 -26.57 1.04 5.48
N ASP A 386 -27.40 0.83 6.50
CA ASP A 386 -28.66 0.09 6.42
C ASP A 386 -29.73 0.95 5.74
N LYS A 387 -30.37 0.43 4.69
CA LYS A 387 -31.40 1.16 3.93
C LYS A 387 -32.69 1.39 4.71
N ASN A 388 -32.92 0.66 5.79
CA ASN A 388 -34.16 0.76 6.57
C ASN A 388 -34.14 1.94 7.54
N ASP A 389 -33.01 2.14 8.23
CA ASP A 389 -32.90 3.10 9.34
C ASP A 389 -31.70 4.05 9.21
N GLY A 390 -30.87 3.89 8.17
CA GLY A 390 -29.67 4.70 7.95
C GLY A 390 -28.54 4.38 8.92
N ARG A 391 -28.61 3.31 9.72
CA ARG A 391 -27.56 2.94 10.67
C ARG A 391 -26.26 2.63 9.93
N ILE A 392 -25.15 3.14 10.46
CA ILE A 392 -23.82 2.88 9.88
C ILE A 392 -23.44 1.41 10.10
N LEU A 393 -23.10 0.72 9.01
CA LEU A 393 -22.70 -0.69 9.01
C LEU A 393 -21.19 -0.85 8.88
N GLY A 394 -20.53 0.02 8.14
CA GLY A 394 -19.08 0.05 8.01
C GLY A 394 -18.56 1.22 7.19
N ALA A 395 -17.26 1.45 7.26
CA ALA A 395 -16.57 2.45 6.47
C ALA A 395 -15.15 2.03 6.16
N GLN A 396 -14.65 2.51 5.03
CA GLN A 396 -13.32 2.23 4.51
C GLN A 396 -12.74 3.54 3.97
N ALA A 397 -11.45 3.77 4.18
CA ALA A 397 -10.77 4.96 3.67
C ALA A 397 -9.32 4.65 3.29
N VAL A 398 -8.88 5.21 2.16
CA VAL A 398 -7.50 5.10 1.66
C VAL A 398 -7.01 6.46 1.17
N GLY A 399 -5.80 6.85 1.56
CA GLY A 399 -5.19 8.12 1.16
C GLY A 399 -3.89 8.41 1.89
N GLU A 400 -3.19 9.47 1.48
CA GLU A 400 -1.88 9.83 2.05
C GLU A 400 -1.97 10.49 3.43
N ALA A 401 -3.10 11.12 3.76
CA ALA A 401 -3.23 11.88 5.00
C ALA A 401 -4.66 11.91 5.55
N GLY A 402 -4.78 11.90 6.88
CA GLY A 402 -6.04 12.11 7.60
C GLY A 402 -7.06 10.99 7.50
N VAL A 403 -6.66 9.80 7.03
CA VAL A 403 -7.49 8.58 6.94
C VAL A 403 -7.89 8.07 8.32
N ASP A 404 -6.91 7.97 9.21
CA ASP A 404 -7.03 7.57 10.62
C ASP A 404 -8.14 8.34 11.35
N ARG A 405 -8.12 9.67 11.28
CA ARG A 405 -9.12 10.55 11.92
C ARG A 405 -10.54 10.22 11.46
N ARG A 406 -10.75 9.98 10.16
CA ARG A 406 -12.09 9.76 9.60
C ARG A 406 -12.64 8.41 10.05
N ILE A 407 -11.80 7.38 10.00
CA ILE A 407 -12.19 6.05 10.45
C ILE A 407 -12.41 6.02 11.96
N ASP A 408 -11.64 6.75 12.77
CA ASP A 408 -11.86 6.85 14.21
C ASP A 408 -13.19 7.51 14.58
N VAL A 409 -13.56 8.60 13.89
CA VAL A 409 -14.86 9.27 14.07
C VAL A 409 -16.00 8.30 13.74
N ILE A 410 -15.95 7.65 12.58
CA ILE A 410 -16.99 6.71 12.15
C ILE A 410 -17.01 5.45 13.03
N ALA A 411 -15.85 4.99 13.50
CA ALA A 411 -15.73 3.88 14.44
C ALA A 411 -16.48 4.17 15.76
N MET A 412 -16.36 5.39 16.27
CA MET A 412 -17.12 5.82 17.44
C MET A 412 -18.62 5.94 17.15
N ALA A 413 -18.99 6.44 15.96
CA ALA A 413 -20.38 6.54 15.52
C ALA A 413 -21.07 5.15 15.48
N ILE A 414 -20.38 4.13 14.95
CA ILE A 414 -20.87 2.73 14.96
C ILE A 414 -21.12 2.23 16.38
N GLN A 415 -20.21 2.50 17.34
CA GLN A 415 -20.40 2.10 18.74
C GLN A 415 -21.61 2.78 19.40
N MET A 416 -21.98 3.97 18.94
CA MET A 416 -23.17 4.70 19.41
C MET A 416 -24.44 4.33 18.64
N LYS A 417 -24.35 3.40 17.68
CA LYS A 417 -25.44 3.06 16.75
C LYS A 417 -25.97 4.28 15.99
N ALA A 418 -25.07 5.21 15.69
CA ALA A 418 -25.39 6.40 14.93
C ALA A 418 -25.80 6.03 13.49
N THR A 419 -26.51 6.96 12.87
CA THR A 419 -27.04 6.90 11.51
C THR A 419 -26.27 7.84 10.59
N VAL A 420 -26.54 7.76 9.29
CA VAL A 420 -26.02 8.69 8.29
C VAL A 420 -26.44 10.14 8.57
N PHE A 421 -27.59 10.34 9.23
CA PHE A 421 -28.09 11.65 9.65
C PHE A 421 -27.25 12.26 10.79
N ASP A 422 -26.68 11.42 11.65
CA ASP A 422 -25.76 11.88 12.68
C ASP A 422 -24.39 12.26 12.08
N LEU A 423 -23.97 11.61 10.99
CA LEU A 423 -22.73 11.95 10.30
C LEU A 423 -22.82 13.30 9.57
N GLU A 424 -23.92 13.57 8.86
CA GLU A 424 -24.11 14.86 8.15
C GLU A 424 -24.05 16.06 9.12
N GLU A 425 -24.63 15.94 10.32
CA GLU A 425 -24.71 17.01 11.33
C GLU A 425 -23.52 17.02 12.31
N SER A 426 -22.53 16.13 12.14
CA SER A 426 -21.42 16.02 13.09
C SER A 426 -20.57 17.30 13.18
N GLU A 427 -20.42 17.84 14.39
CA GLU A 427 -19.56 19.02 14.65
C GLU A 427 -18.13 18.57 14.93
N LEU A 428 -17.24 18.70 13.93
CA LEU A 428 -15.85 18.24 14.00
C LEU A 428 -14.85 19.40 13.98
N CYS A 429 -13.65 19.19 14.53
CA CYS A 429 -12.61 20.22 14.59
C CYS A 429 -12.25 20.75 13.21
N TYR A 430 -12.34 22.07 13.02
CA TYR A 430 -11.98 22.74 11.78
C TYR A 430 -11.05 23.93 12.01
N ALA A 431 -9.91 23.86 11.33
CA ALA A 431 -9.11 24.98 10.86
C ALA A 431 -8.50 24.57 9.50
N PRO A 432 -8.07 25.50 8.63
CA PRO A 432 -7.63 25.19 7.26
C PRO A 432 -6.58 24.07 7.15
N GLN A 433 -5.67 23.95 8.11
CA GLN A 433 -4.61 22.94 8.12
C GLN A 433 -5.06 21.53 8.57
N TYR A 434 -6.27 21.39 9.13
CA TYR A 434 -6.73 20.14 9.75
C TYR A 434 -7.98 19.54 9.11
N GLY A 435 -8.79 20.33 8.41
CA GLY A 435 -10.06 19.86 7.87
C GLY A 435 -10.71 20.88 6.95
N ALA A 436 -12.02 20.74 6.77
CA ALA A 436 -12.86 21.65 6.02
C ALA A 436 -14.12 21.99 6.81
N ALA A 437 -14.80 23.08 6.42
CA ALA A 437 -16.06 23.49 7.04
C ALA A 437 -17.13 22.37 7.00
N LYS A 438 -17.05 21.50 5.98
CA LYS A 438 -17.70 20.19 5.96
C LYS A 438 -16.59 19.15 5.88
N ASP A 439 -16.36 18.40 6.96
CA ASP A 439 -15.34 17.36 6.96
C ASP A 439 -15.73 16.25 5.96
N PRO A 440 -14.77 15.48 5.41
CA PRO A 440 -15.03 14.21 4.75
C PRO A 440 -16.12 13.35 5.40
N VAL A 441 -16.20 13.27 6.74
CA VAL A 441 -17.28 12.57 7.46
C VAL A 441 -18.65 13.21 7.20
N ASN A 442 -18.76 14.54 7.27
CA ASN A 442 -20.00 15.24 6.94
C ASN A 442 -20.41 15.01 5.48
N VAL A 443 -19.44 15.09 4.56
CA VAL A 443 -19.70 14.95 3.12
C VAL A 443 -20.27 13.56 2.80
N ILE A 444 -19.64 12.49 3.29
CA ILE A 444 -20.14 11.13 3.03
C ILE A 444 -21.48 10.87 3.73
N GLY A 445 -21.68 11.44 4.93
CA GLY A 445 -22.96 11.43 5.63
C GLY A 445 -24.08 12.12 4.84
N MET A 446 -23.81 13.29 4.28
CA MET A 446 -24.77 14.05 3.45
C MET A 446 -25.17 13.28 2.18
N ILE A 447 -24.21 12.60 1.53
CA ILE A 447 -24.51 11.78 0.33
C ILE A 447 -25.48 10.66 0.70
N ALA A 448 -25.17 9.91 1.77
CA ALA A 448 -26.02 8.82 2.24
C ALA A 448 -27.39 9.30 2.76
N ALA A 449 -27.42 10.42 3.48
CA ALA A 449 -28.66 11.00 3.98
C ALA A 449 -29.57 11.51 2.85
N ASN A 450 -29.00 12.06 1.77
CA ASN A 450 -29.76 12.42 0.57
C ASN A 450 -30.37 11.19 -0.10
N GLU A 451 -29.65 10.06 -0.16
CA GLU A 451 -30.19 8.80 -0.67
C GLU A 451 -31.36 8.31 0.21
N MET A 452 -31.17 8.28 1.54
CA MET A 452 -32.21 7.87 2.49
C MET A 452 -33.48 8.74 2.43
N ARG A 453 -33.34 10.04 2.13
CA ARG A 453 -34.47 10.97 1.96
C ARG A 453 -35.14 10.86 0.60
N GLY A 454 -34.56 10.11 -0.35
CA GLY A 454 -35.00 10.09 -1.75
C GLY A 454 -34.67 11.37 -2.52
N ASP A 455 -33.79 12.22 -1.98
CA ASP A 455 -33.31 13.43 -2.63
C ASP A 455 -32.25 13.14 -3.70
N LEU A 456 -31.60 11.98 -3.61
CA LEU A 456 -30.60 11.51 -4.54
C LEU A 456 -30.83 10.03 -4.84
N THR A 457 -31.06 9.69 -6.10
CA THR A 457 -31.00 8.29 -6.54
C THR A 457 -29.55 7.95 -6.87
N ILE A 458 -29.03 6.88 -6.29
CA ILE A 458 -27.68 6.39 -6.53
C ILE A 458 -27.73 5.15 -7.41
N THR A 459 -26.81 5.07 -8.36
CA THR A 459 -26.51 3.86 -9.13
C THR A 459 -25.03 3.55 -9.01
N HIS A 460 -24.68 2.28 -9.15
CA HIS A 460 -23.31 1.82 -9.11
C HIS A 460 -22.74 1.60 -10.52
N TRP A 461 -21.42 1.49 -10.59
CA TRP A 461 -20.73 1.37 -11.86
C TRP A 461 -20.93 0.00 -12.51
N GLU A 462 -21.25 -1.05 -11.75
CA GLU A 462 -21.62 -2.34 -12.32
C GLU A 462 -22.95 -2.27 -13.11
N ASP A 463 -23.83 -1.33 -12.74
CA ASP A 463 -25.13 -1.10 -13.38
C ASP A 463 -25.10 0.07 -14.40
N MET A 464 -23.92 0.54 -14.78
CA MET A 464 -23.78 1.62 -15.75
C MET A 464 -24.45 1.24 -17.09
N GLY A 465 -25.39 2.06 -17.56
CA GLY A 465 -26.13 1.81 -18.80
C GLY A 465 -27.17 0.67 -18.72
N ALA A 466 -27.38 0.07 -17.55
CA ALA A 466 -28.35 -1.00 -17.38
C ALA A 466 -29.76 -0.57 -17.84
N ASN A 467 -30.54 -1.52 -18.38
CA ASN A 467 -31.88 -1.30 -18.92
C ASN A 467 -31.98 -0.21 -20.02
N GLY A 468 -30.87 0.06 -20.71
CA GLY A 468 -30.82 1.08 -21.77
C GLY A 468 -30.73 2.51 -21.23
N ALA A 469 -30.27 2.70 -19.99
CA ALA A 469 -30.02 4.01 -19.44
C ALA A 469 -28.92 4.75 -20.22
N VAL A 470 -29.09 6.05 -20.42
CA VAL A 470 -28.08 6.92 -21.03
C VAL A 470 -27.04 7.30 -19.99
N VAL A 471 -25.76 7.18 -20.34
CA VAL A 471 -24.66 7.69 -19.51
C VAL A 471 -24.39 9.14 -19.89
N LEU A 472 -24.41 10.04 -18.91
CA LEU A 472 -24.16 11.47 -19.06
C LEU A 472 -22.91 11.87 -18.29
N ASP A 473 -21.90 12.38 -18.98
CA ASP A 473 -20.71 12.98 -18.40
C ASP A 473 -20.84 14.50 -18.32
N VAL A 474 -20.79 15.04 -17.10
CA VAL A 474 -20.93 16.49 -16.86
C VAL A 474 -19.62 17.19 -16.50
N ARG A 475 -18.47 16.54 -16.72
CA ARG A 475 -17.14 17.14 -16.57
C ARG A 475 -16.86 18.21 -17.62
N ASP A 476 -15.78 18.96 -17.42
CA ASP A 476 -15.31 19.92 -18.41
C ASP A 476 -14.63 19.20 -19.59
N ALA A 477 -14.54 19.87 -20.74
CA ALA A 477 -14.05 19.27 -21.97
C ALA A 477 -12.63 18.73 -21.85
N ASP A 478 -11.75 19.42 -21.12
CA ASP A 478 -10.36 19.00 -20.93
C ASP A 478 -10.24 17.71 -20.12
N GLU A 479 -11.10 17.52 -19.11
CA GLU A 479 -11.13 16.28 -18.31
C GLU A 479 -11.60 15.09 -19.15
N VAL A 480 -12.61 15.30 -20.00
CA VAL A 480 -13.13 14.26 -20.91
C VAL A 480 -12.12 13.95 -22.01
N ALA A 481 -11.43 14.96 -22.54
CA ALA A 481 -10.36 14.77 -23.51
C ALA A 481 -9.19 13.95 -22.93
N ALA A 482 -8.86 14.16 -21.64
CA ALA A 482 -7.85 13.37 -20.95
C ALA A 482 -8.30 11.92 -20.73
N ARG A 483 -9.57 11.70 -20.36
CA ARG A 483 -10.13 10.36 -20.15
C ARG A 483 -11.65 10.35 -20.26
N ALA A 484 -12.16 9.99 -21.43
CA ALA A 484 -13.59 9.88 -21.69
C ALA A 484 -14.21 8.64 -21.03
N LEU A 485 -15.47 8.76 -20.60
CA LEU A 485 -16.26 7.61 -20.19
C LEU A 485 -16.78 6.86 -21.43
N PRO A 486 -16.81 5.51 -21.41
CA PRO A 486 -17.35 4.73 -22.52
C PRO A 486 -18.82 5.08 -22.80
N ASP A 487 -19.16 5.27 -24.08
CA ASP A 487 -20.53 5.47 -24.57
C ASP A 487 -21.32 6.59 -23.86
N ALA A 488 -20.62 7.59 -23.29
CA ALA A 488 -21.23 8.69 -22.56
C ALA A 488 -21.53 9.90 -23.46
N ILE A 489 -22.72 10.48 -23.29
CA ILE A 489 -23.04 11.81 -23.81
C ILE A 489 -22.32 12.84 -22.94
N HIS A 490 -21.57 13.76 -23.57
CA HIS A 490 -20.86 14.82 -22.86
C HIS A 490 -21.62 16.14 -22.91
N ILE A 491 -22.07 16.61 -21.75
CA ILE A 491 -22.66 17.95 -21.57
C ILE A 491 -22.13 18.54 -20.26
N PRO A 492 -21.17 19.49 -20.30
CA PRO A 492 -20.65 20.13 -19.09
C PRO A 492 -21.77 20.67 -18.21
N LEU A 493 -21.62 20.55 -16.88
CA LEU A 493 -22.65 20.92 -15.91
C LEU A 493 -23.25 22.32 -16.17
N ASP A 494 -22.40 23.30 -16.47
CA ASP A 494 -22.81 24.70 -16.67
C ASP A 494 -23.63 24.91 -17.95
N GLN A 495 -23.50 24.01 -18.92
CA GLN A 495 -24.27 24.04 -20.18
C GLN A 495 -25.53 23.16 -20.11
N LEU A 496 -25.62 22.28 -19.12
CA LEU A 496 -26.67 21.26 -19.03
C LEU A 496 -28.07 21.86 -19.05
N ARG A 497 -28.27 23.02 -18.42
CA ARG A 497 -29.58 23.67 -18.36
C ARG A 497 -30.12 24.07 -19.74
N GLU A 498 -29.23 24.55 -20.62
CA GLU A 498 -29.57 24.99 -21.97
C GLU A 498 -29.63 23.81 -22.95
N ARG A 499 -28.78 22.80 -22.71
CA ARG A 499 -28.60 21.64 -23.59
C ARG A 499 -29.40 20.39 -23.17
N GLN A 500 -30.24 20.47 -22.13
CA GLN A 500 -31.03 19.32 -21.66
C GLN A 500 -31.96 18.70 -22.73
N GLY A 501 -32.28 19.44 -23.79
CA GLY A 501 -33.08 18.92 -24.91
C GLY A 501 -32.36 17.86 -25.75
N GLU A 502 -31.04 17.73 -25.59
CA GLU A 502 -30.23 16.64 -26.19
C GLU A 502 -30.42 15.30 -25.46
N LEU A 503 -31.01 15.32 -24.26
CA LEU A 503 -31.21 14.12 -23.44
C LEU A 503 -32.61 13.53 -23.65
N PRO A 504 -32.73 12.19 -23.70
CA PRO A 504 -34.03 11.54 -23.83
C PRO A 504 -34.89 11.77 -22.60
N LYS A 505 -36.21 11.89 -22.80
CA LYS A 505 -37.21 12.07 -21.73
C LYS A 505 -37.80 10.77 -21.22
N ASP A 506 -37.67 9.69 -21.98
CA ASP A 506 -38.29 8.38 -21.77
C ASP A 506 -37.31 7.33 -21.24
N GLN A 507 -36.02 7.67 -21.13
CA GLN A 507 -34.95 6.80 -20.64
C GLN A 507 -34.42 7.30 -19.29
N ASP A 508 -33.84 6.37 -18.53
CA ASP A 508 -33.10 6.72 -17.31
C ASP A 508 -31.74 7.31 -17.68
N ILE A 509 -31.25 8.24 -16.85
CA ILE A 509 -29.98 8.93 -17.10
C ILE A 509 -29.03 8.66 -15.94
N HIS A 510 -27.93 7.96 -16.19
CA HIS A 510 -26.85 7.72 -15.24
C HIS A 510 -25.80 8.83 -15.39
N VAL A 511 -25.73 9.72 -14.40
CA VAL A 511 -24.92 10.93 -14.46
C VAL A 511 -23.61 10.71 -13.71
N SER A 512 -22.49 11.04 -14.35
CA SER A 512 -21.16 11.01 -13.74
C SER A 512 -20.41 12.33 -13.90
N CYS A 513 -19.49 12.56 -12.98
CA CYS A 513 -18.44 13.58 -13.10
C CYS A 513 -17.14 13.02 -12.51
N ALA A 514 -16.12 13.84 -12.23
CA ALA A 514 -14.87 13.33 -11.64
C ALA A 514 -15.06 12.59 -10.30
N VAL A 515 -15.77 13.21 -9.34
CA VAL A 515 -15.89 12.70 -7.94
C VAL A 515 -17.33 12.64 -7.40
N GLY A 516 -18.33 12.83 -8.25
CA GLY A 516 -19.76 12.86 -7.88
C GLY A 516 -20.34 14.24 -7.53
N ALA A 517 -19.56 15.22 -7.09
CA ALA A 517 -20.09 16.52 -6.64
C ALA A 517 -20.85 17.32 -7.73
N ARG A 518 -20.29 17.42 -8.95
CA ARG A 518 -20.98 18.06 -10.09
C ARG A 518 -22.14 17.22 -10.59
N ALA A 519 -21.97 15.90 -10.61
CA ALA A 519 -23.04 14.96 -10.97
C ALA A 519 -24.26 15.10 -10.06
N TYR A 520 -24.08 15.32 -8.75
CA TYR A 520 -25.18 15.56 -7.82
C TYR A 520 -26.02 16.78 -8.24
N ASN A 521 -25.36 17.91 -8.56
CA ASN A 521 -26.05 19.11 -9.03
C ASN A 521 -26.79 18.86 -10.35
N ALA A 522 -26.18 18.10 -11.27
CA ALA A 522 -26.82 17.70 -12.52
C ALA A 522 -28.04 16.80 -12.29
N VAL A 523 -27.96 15.80 -11.39
CA VAL A 523 -29.09 14.93 -11.05
C VAL A 523 -30.23 15.74 -10.47
N ARG A 524 -29.97 16.65 -9.52
CA ARG A 524 -31.00 17.53 -8.95
C ARG A 524 -31.62 18.45 -9.99
N LEU A 525 -30.81 18.99 -10.91
CA LEU A 525 -31.31 19.78 -12.03
C LEU A 525 -32.23 18.96 -12.93
N LEU A 526 -31.78 17.79 -13.37
CA LEU A 526 -32.52 16.90 -14.26
C LEU A 526 -33.83 16.43 -13.63
N HIS A 527 -33.82 16.06 -12.34
CA HIS A 527 -35.02 15.68 -11.61
C HIS A 527 -36.05 16.81 -11.56
N ASN A 528 -35.63 18.04 -11.28
CA ASN A 528 -36.50 19.22 -11.32
C ASN A 528 -37.05 19.54 -12.72
N LEU A 529 -36.39 19.06 -13.77
CA LEU A 529 -36.82 19.17 -15.17
C LEU A 529 -37.63 17.96 -15.66
N GLY A 530 -38.00 17.05 -14.74
CA GLY A 530 -38.83 15.88 -15.00
C GLY A 530 -38.10 14.70 -15.66
N HIS A 531 -36.76 14.69 -15.63
CA HIS A 531 -35.98 13.53 -16.07
C HIS A 531 -35.82 12.52 -14.92
N ARG A 532 -35.75 11.23 -15.26
CA ARG A 532 -35.35 10.18 -14.31
C ARG A 532 -33.83 10.06 -14.36
N SER A 533 -33.15 10.43 -13.28
CA SER A 533 -31.70 10.45 -13.24
C SER A 533 -31.15 9.87 -11.93
N SER A 534 -30.02 9.19 -12.05
CA SER A 534 -29.29 8.56 -10.96
C SER A 534 -27.82 8.97 -11.02
N LEU A 535 -27.19 9.12 -9.87
CA LEU A 535 -25.78 9.46 -9.75
C LEU A 535 -24.92 8.20 -9.74
N LEU A 536 -23.92 8.14 -10.62
CA LEU A 536 -22.87 7.11 -10.57
C LEU A 536 -21.93 7.41 -9.39
N SER A 537 -22.07 6.61 -8.32
CA SER A 537 -21.44 6.87 -7.02
C SER A 537 -19.93 7.01 -7.11
N GLY A 538 -19.38 8.07 -6.49
CA GLY A 538 -17.95 8.38 -6.48
C GLY A 538 -17.36 8.91 -7.80
N GLY A 539 -18.12 8.98 -8.89
CA GLY A 539 -17.67 9.54 -10.16
C GLY A 539 -16.59 8.70 -10.86
N GLU A 540 -16.03 9.25 -11.95
CA GLU A 540 -15.02 8.60 -12.80
C GLU A 540 -13.80 8.11 -11.99
N LYS A 541 -13.43 8.80 -10.91
CA LYS A 541 -12.34 8.30 -10.05
C LYS A 541 -12.66 6.93 -9.48
N THR A 542 -13.85 6.69 -8.95
CA THR A 542 -14.25 5.36 -8.48
C THR A 542 -14.29 4.37 -9.64
N PHE A 543 -14.82 4.77 -10.81
CA PHE A 543 -14.82 3.93 -12.01
C PHE A 543 -13.43 3.47 -12.43
N ALA A 544 -12.44 4.36 -12.42
CA ALA A 544 -11.07 4.01 -12.79
C ALA A 544 -10.49 2.94 -11.86
N HIS A 545 -10.78 2.99 -10.55
CA HIS A 545 -10.39 1.94 -9.62
C HIS A 545 -11.11 0.62 -9.92
N LEU A 546 -12.43 0.66 -10.15
CA LEU A 546 -13.24 -0.52 -10.46
C LEU A 546 -12.83 -1.19 -11.78
N ARG A 547 -12.60 -0.41 -12.84
CA ARG A 547 -12.14 -0.92 -14.13
C ARG A 547 -10.79 -1.64 -14.00
N ASN A 548 -9.84 -1.02 -13.31
CA ASN A 548 -8.54 -1.61 -13.04
C ASN A 548 -8.63 -2.88 -12.17
N SER A 549 -9.65 -2.99 -11.32
CA SER A 549 -9.92 -4.23 -10.56
C SER A 549 -10.39 -5.38 -11.46
N SER A 550 -11.18 -5.08 -12.50
CA SER A 550 -11.70 -6.07 -13.45
C SER A 550 -10.68 -6.51 -14.52
N GLU A 551 -9.75 -5.63 -14.90
CA GLU A 551 -8.67 -5.91 -15.86
C GLU A 551 -7.44 -6.57 -15.22
N ALA A 552 -7.41 -6.70 -13.88
CA ALA A 552 -6.28 -7.17 -13.07
C ALA A 552 -5.82 -8.63 -13.30
N SER A 553 -6.41 -9.38 -14.23
CA SER A 553 -5.99 -10.75 -14.57
C SER A 553 -4.85 -10.82 -15.58
N LYS A 554 -4.37 -9.69 -16.12
CA LYS A 554 -3.24 -9.64 -17.06
C LYS A 554 -2.32 -8.47 -16.72
N THR A 555 -1.03 -8.74 -16.54
CA THR A 555 -0.01 -7.68 -16.49
C THR A 555 -0.13 -6.85 -17.76
N THR A 556 -0.37 -5.54 -17.63
CA THR A 556 -0.56 -4.69 -18.81
C THR A 556 0.79 -4.31 -19.42
N GLU A 557 0.80 -3.99 -20.71
CA GLU A 557 1.99 -3.56 -21.46
C GLU A 557 2.62 -2.28 -20.84
N ASP A 558 1.77 -1.38 -20.31
CA ASP A 558 2.19 -0.14 -19.62
C ASP A 558 2.88 -0.42 -18.27
N ASP A 559 2.54 -1.53 -17.59
CA ASP A 559 3.21 -1.95 -16.35
C ASP A 559 4.62 -2.49 -16.64
N ARG A 560 4.79 -3.24 -17.72
CA ARG A 560 6.10 -3.80 -18.14
C ARG A 560 7.06 -2.68 -18.58
N GLU A 561 6.58 -1.68 -19.31
CA GLU A 561 7.39 -0.53 -19.75
C GLU A 561 7.86 0.38 -18.60
N ARG A 562 7.06 0.50 -17.53
CA ARG A 562 7.42 1.25 -16.33
C ARG A 562 8.43 0.50 -15.48
N MET A 563 8.26 -0.83 -15.36
CA MET A 563 9.23 -1.70 -14.70
C MET A 563 10.61 -1.60 -15.38
N ASP A 564 10.64 -1.69 -16.73
CA ASP A 564 11.86 -1.55 -17.53
C ASP A 564 12.61 -0.25 -17.24
N PHE A 565 11.89 0.85 -17.06
CA PHE A 565 12.45 2.14 -16.69
C PHE A 565 13.03 2.15 -15.27
N LEU A 566 12.27 1.70 -14.27
CA LEU A 566 12.70 1.69 -12.86
C LEU A 566 13.90 0.78 -12.62
N LEU A 567 13.95 -0.37 -13.28
CA LEU A 567 15.05 -1.32 -13.19
C LEU A 567 16.33 -0.81 -13.86
N SER A 568 16.19 -0.15 -15.02
CA SER A 568 17.31 0.52 -15.68
C SER A 568 17.89 1.65 -14.80
N TRP A 569 17.06 2.24 -13.95
CA TRP A 569 17.40 3.34 -13.05
C TRP A 569 18.11 2.87 -11.77
N GLU A 570 17.67 1.79 -11.12
CA GLU A 570 18.32 1.27 -9.91
C GLU A 570 19.76 0.79 -10.16
N ILE A 571 19.99 0.10 -11.28
CA ILE A 571 21.33 -0.37 -11.69
C ILE A 571 22.24 0.81 -12.04
N MET A 572 21.68 1.92 -12.53
CA MET A 572 22.42 3.17 -12.72
C MET A 572 22.73 3.88 -11.40
N ARG A 573 21.85 3.80 -10.39
CA ARG A 573 22.05 4.40 -9.06
C ARG A 573 23.25 3.76 -8.35
N GLU A 574 23.37 2.43 -8.39
CA GLU A 574 24.52 1.71 -7.84
C GLU A 574 25.85 2.08 -8.52
N ASN A 575 25.77 2.55 -9.76
CA ASN A 575 26.91 2.93 -10.58
C ASN A 575 27.50 4.30 -10.23
N LEU A 576 26.62 5.22 -9.81
CA LEU A 576 26.95 6.61 -9.48
C LEU A 576 27.28 6.81 -8.00
N ALA A 577 26.98 5.80 -7.16
CA ALA A 577 27.21 5.80 -5.72
C ALA A 577 28.70 5.91 -5.29
N GLN A 578 29.64 6.04 -6.23
CA GLN A 578 31.05 6.33 -5.91
C GLN A 578 31.33 7.82 -5.61
N HIS A 579 30.37 8.74 -5.75
CA HIS A 579 30.58 10.17 -5.48
C HIS A 579 29.42 10.84 -4.69
N GLU A 580 29.66 11.02 -3.38
CA GLU A 580 29.12 11.98 -2.36
C GLU A 580 27.66 12.50 -2.33
N GLN A 581 27.27 12.95 -1.12
CA GLN A 581 25.98 13.43 -0.59
C GLN A 581 25.17 14.46 -1.41
N GLU A 582 25.71 15.04 -2.48
CA GLU A 582 24.97 15.98 -3.34
C GLU A 582 23.93 15.29 -4.25
N LEU A 583 24.05 13.96 -4.46
CA LEU A 583 23.25 13.20 -5.42
C LEU A 583 21.75 13.11 -5.06
N ASP A 584 21.37 13.00 -3.78
CA ASP A 584 19.94 12.87 -3.41
C ASP A 584 19.15 14.18 -3.60
N GLN A 585 19.80 15.33 -3.37
CA GLN A 585 19.24 16.64 -3.65
C GLN A 585 19.12 16.86 -5.17
N LEU A 586 20.13 16.41 -5.93
CA LEU A 586 20.17 16.33 -7.39
C LEU A 586 18.97 15.55 -7.98
N LEU A 587 18.71 14.37 -7.42
CA LEU A 587 17.71 13.41 -7.88
C LEU A 587 16.28 13.89 -7.61
N SER A 588 16.09 14.82 -6.67
CA SER A 588 14.79 15.45 -6.42
C SER A 588 14.43 16.53 -7.46
N LEU A 589 15.43 17.26 -7.97
CA LEU A 589 15.26 18.36 -8.93
C LEU A 589 15.13 17.87 -10.39
N LEU A 590 15.71 16.72 -10.72
CA LEU A 590 15.74 16.17 -12.08
C LEU A 590 14.57 15.22 -12.42
N LYS A 591 13.67 14.95 -11.46
CA LYS A 591 12.51 14.07 -11.67
C LYS A 591 11.46 14.61 -12.65
N ASN A 592 11.53 15.89 -13.06
CA ASN A 592 10.43 16.57 -13.76
C ASN A 592 10.71 17.05 -15.20
N PRO A 593 11.95 17.23 -15.71
CA PRO A 593 12.13 17.57 -17.12
C PRO A 593 12.07 16.35 -18.04
N LYS A 594 11.06 16.31 -18.92
CA LYS A 594 10.94 15.29 -19.99
C LYS A 594 12.18 15.17 -20.88
N VAL A 595 12.93 16.25 -21.02
CA VAL A 595 14.16 16.33 -21.85
C VAL A 595 15.31 15.48 -21.32
N PHE A 596 15.43 15.28 -20.00
CA PHE A 596 16.50 14.46 -19.44
C PHE A 596 16.15 12.96 -19.36
N TYR A 597 14.88 12.59 -19.56
CA TYR A 597 14.48 11.17 -19.63
C TYR A 597 15.08 10.43 -20.83
N SER A 598 15.55 11.15 -21.86
CA SER A 598 16.18 10.58 -23.05
C SER A 598 17.72 10.65 -23.05
N LEU A 599 18.35 11.20 -22.00
CA LEU A 599 19.80 11.36 -21.92
C LEU A 599 20.41 10.36 -20.94
N PRO A 600 21.55 9.72 -21.28
CA PRO A 600 22.30 8.90 -20.33
C PRO A 600 22.69 9.71 -19.09
N VAL A 601 22.69 9.04 -17.93
CA VAL A 601 22.87 9.72 -16.64
C VAL A 601 24.25 10.36 -16.47
N GLU A 602 25.28 9.90 -17.20
CA GLU A 602 26.58 10.58 -17.27
C GLU A 602 26.47 11.99 -17.85
N ASN A 603 25.58 12.18 -18.83
CA ASN A 603 25.31 13.49 -19.42
C ASN A 603 24.50 14.36 -18.46
N ILE A 604 23.64 13.76 -17.64
CA ILE A 604 22.93 14.48 -16.57
C ILE A 604 23.92 14.96 -15.49
N SER A 605 24.91 14.12 -15.12
CA SER A 605 26.00 14.47 -14.21
C SER A 605 26.90 15.58 -14.78
N GLN A 606 27.27 15.49 -16.07
CA GLN A 606 28.03 16.54 -16.73
C GLN A 606 27.23 17.83 -16.92
N ALA A 607 25.93 17.74 -17.21
CA ALA A 607 25.03 18.89 -17.27
C ALA A 607 25.07 19.67 -15.97
N PHE A 608 24.94 18.97 -14.84
CA PHE A 608 24.92 19.60 -13.53
C PHE A 608 26.27 20.22 -13.17
N LYS A 609 27.40 19.54 -13.42
CA LYS A 609 28.75 20.10 -13.18
C LYS A 609 29.02 21.39 -13.99
N ARG A 610 28.29 21.58 -15.08
CA ARG A 610 28.39 22.75 -15.97
C ARG A 610 27.26 23.78 -15.73
N MET A 611 26.35 23.53 -14.78
CA MET A 611 25.30 24.48 -14.41
C MET A 611 25.83 25.53 -13.45
N ASP A 612 25.47 26.79 -13.72
CA ASP A 612 25.73 27.89 -12.82
C ASP A 612 24.46 28.27 -12.06
N THR A 613 24.64 28.76 -10.82
CA THR A 613 23.55 29.31 -10.02
C THR A 613 23.34 30.80 -10.32
N LEU A 614 22.08 31.20 -10.54
CA LEU A 614 21.64 32.55 -10.81
C LEU A 614 20.58 32.99 -9.79
N SER A 615 20.89 33.95 -8.94
CA SER A 615 19.89 34.60 -8.08
C SER A 615 19.07 35.62 -8.87
N VAL A 616 17.76 35.62 -8.65
CA VAL A 616 16.80 36.48 -9.34
C VAL A 616 15.83 37.11 -8.34
N ASP A 617 15.50 38.39 -8.56
CA ASP A 617 14.56 39.13 -7.72
C ASP A 617 13.12 38.96 -8.22
N GLU A 618 12.16 39.19 -7.32
CA GLU A 618 10.74 39.23 -7.68
C GLU A 618 10.49 40.25 -8.80
N GLY A 619 9.74 39.84 -9.82
CA GLY A 619 9.42 40.68 -10.98
C GLY A 619 10.46 40.68 -12.09
N SER A 620 11.61 40.02 -11.91
CA SER A 620 12.62 39.86 -12.95
C SER A 620 12.10 39.02 -14.12
N VAL A 621 12.42 39.45 -15.34
CA VAL A 621 12.15 38.68 -16.56
C VAL A 621 13.41 37.90 -16.91
N THR A 622 13.34 36.58 -16.81
CA THR A 622 14.50 35.69 -17.04
C THR A 622 14.66 35.33 -18.51
N MET A 623 13.58 35.39 -19.28
CA MET A 623 13.56 35.06 -20.71
C MET A 623 12.43 35.85 -21.38
N GLU A 624 12.66 36.44 -22.56
CA GLU A 624 11.62 37.08 -23.36
C GLU A 624 11.30 36.30 -24.64
N GLN A 625 10.01 36.21 -24.99
CA GLN A 625 9.58 35.64 -26.25
C GLN A 625 10.20 36.39 -27.43
N GLY A 626 10.75 35.65 -28.39
CA GLY A 626 11.43 36.19 -29.56
C GLY A 626 12.96 36.27 -29.42
N ASP A 627 13.51 36.15 -28.22
CA ASP A 627 14.96 36.12 -28.02
C ASP A 627 15.58 34.83 -28.56
N LYS A 628 16.91 34.83 -28.74
CA LYS A 628 17.63 33.60 -29.09
C LYS A 628 17.71 32.67 -27.88
N GLY A 629 17.62 31.36 -28.13
CA GLY A 629 17.93 30.34 -27.12
C GLY A 629 19.40 30.42 -26.68
N ASP A 630 19.65 30.80 -25.43
CA ASP A 630 21.00 30.99 -24.87
C ASP A 630 21.28 30.12 -23.63
N TYR A 631 20.29 29.91 -22.76
CA TYR A 631 20.37 29.03 -21.59
C TYR A 631 19.13 28.16 -21.38
N PHE A 632 19.34 27.00 -20.75
CA PHE A 632 18.31 26.17 -20.15
C PHE A 632 18.25 26.46 -18.65
N TYR A 633 17.06 26.56 -18.06
CA TYR A 633 16.88 26.94 -16.66
C TYR A 633 16.10 25.91 -15.84
N ILE A 634 16.47 25.75 -14.57
CA ILE A 634 15.72 25.00 -13.55
C ILE A 634 15.49 25.93 -12.35
N ILE A 635 14.26 26.00 -11.84
CA ILE A 635 13.94 26.76 -10.63
C ILE A 635 14.37 25.92 -9.42
N GLN A 636 15.40 26.37 -8.70
CA GLN A 636 15.82 25.74 -7.44
C GLN A 636 14.97 26.26 -6.27
N GLU A 637 14.74 27.57 -6.24
CA GLU A 637 13.88 28.24 -5.26
C GLU A 637 13.10 29.37 -5.94
N GLY A 638 11.85 29.60 -5.50
CA GLY A 638 10.98 30.66 -6.01
C GLY A 638 9.89 30.18 -6.99
N THR A 639 9.13 31.14 -7.52
CA THR A 639 8.03 30.90 -8.48
C THR A 639 8.12 31.86 -9.67
N ALA A 640 7.61 31.43 -10.82
CA ALA A 640 7.57 32.22 -12.05
C ALA A 640 6.26 32.02 -12.82
N GLU A 641 5.95 32.92 -13.74
CA GLU A 641 4.86 32.80 -14.68
C GLU A 641 5.40 32.78 -16.11
N VAL A 642 4.75 31.99 -16.96
CA VAL A 642 5.03 31.91 -18.39
C VAL A 642 3.94 32.63 -19.15
N TRP A 643 4.35 33.54 -20.03
CA TRP A 643 3.48 34.42 -20.80
C TRP A 643 3.79 34.28 -22.28
N GLN A 644 2.77 34.12 -23.11
CA GLN A 644 2.92 33.99 -24.56
C GLN A 644 2.10 35.07 -25.27
N LYS A 645 2.68 35.72 -26.28
CA LYS A 645 2.02 36.62 -27.23
C LYS A 645 1.48 35.81 -28.39
N GLY A 646 0.19 35.99 -28.70
CA GLY A 646 -0.44 35.37 -29.85
C GLY A 646 0.16 35.87 -31.19
N LEU A 647 0.32 34.96 -32.15
CA LEU A 647 0.95 35.22 -33.45
C LEU A 647 0.18 36.22 -34.35
N TYR A 648 -1.09 36.50 -34.04
CA TYR A 648 -1.99 37.28 -34.89
C TYR A 648 -2.61 38.50 -34.20
N ASP A 649 -2.82 38.46 -32.88
CA ASP A 649 -3.45 39.52 -32.08
C ASP A 649 -2.46 40.28 -31.18
N ASN A 650 -1.25 39.76 -30.99
CA ASN A 650 -0.22 40.30 -30.09
C ASN A 650 -0.67 40.42 -28.63
N GLU A 651 -1.77 39.77 -28.22
CA GLU A 651 -2.24 39.78 -26.84
C GLU A 651 -1.37 38.85 -25.98
N GLN A 652 -1.00 39.30 -24.77
CA GLN A 652 -0.26 38.49 -23.81
C GLN A 652 -1.22 37.64 -22.99
N GLN A 653 -1.08 36.32 -23.08
CA GLN A 653 -1.80 35.36 -22.26
C GLN A 653 -0.83 34.61 -21.35
N LYS A 654 -1.24 34.43 -20.10
CA LYS A 654 -0.52 33.59 -19.14
C LYS A 654 -0.82 32.13 -19.48
N VAL A 655 0.24 31.36 -19.76
CA VAL A 655 0.12 29.97 -20.23
C VAL A 655 0.48 28.94 -19.16
N ALA A 656 1.31 29.31 -18.17
CA ALA A 656 1.68 28.43 -17.07
C ALA A 656 2.19 29.19 -15.83
N GLU A 657 2.16 28.52 -14.69
CA GLU A 657 2.89 28.89 -13.47
C GLU A 657 3.99 27.86 -13.19
N LEU A 658 5.17 28.34 -12.82
CA LEU A 658 6.33 27.53 -12.50
C LEU A 658 6.71 27.69 -11.03
N GLN A 659 7.17 26.60 -10.41
CA GLN A 659 7.62 26.55 -9.01
C GLN A 659 8.96 25.81 -8.94
N ALA A 660 9.57 25.76 -7.75
CA ALA A 660 10.78 24.98 -7.50
C ALA A 660 10.64 23.53 -8.05
N GLY A 661 11.66 23.09 -8.78
CA GLY A 661 11.68 21.81 -9.51
C GLY A 661 11.13 21.86 -10.95
N HIS A 662 10.50 22.95 -11.39
CA HIS A 662 10.15 23.16 -12.80
C HIS A 662 11.33 23.73 -13.60
N HIS A 663 11.31 23.52 -14.92
CA HIS A 663 12.35 23.97 -15.87
C HIS A 663 11.72 24.76 -17.02
N PHE A 664 12.55 25.50 -17.76
CA PHE A 664 12.13 26.22 -18.95
C PHE A 664 13.32 26.58 -19.87
N GLY A 665 13.02 26.87 -21.13
CA GLY A 665 14.00 27.36 -22.11
C GLY A 665 14.65 26.27 -22.98
N GLU A 666 14.21 25.03 -22.87
CA GLU A 666 14.69 23.89 -23.66
C GLU A 666 14.28 23.97 -25.14
N GLU A 667 13.06 24.40 -25.45
CA GLU A 667 12.50 24.29 -26.79
C GLU A 667 13.31 25.06 -27.85
N ALA A 668 13.70 26.30 -27.55
CA ALA A 668 14.53 27.11 -28.45
C ALA A 668 15.93 26.51 -28.66
N LEU A 669 16.47 25.82 -27.66
CA LEU A 669 17.78 25.17 -27.75
C LEU A 669 17.73 23.87 -28.56
N VAL A 670 16.63 23.13 -28.45
CA VAL A 670 16.38 21.88 -29.19
C VAL A 670 16.04 22.17 -30.66
N THR A 671 15.18 23.15 -30.93
CA THR A 671 14.69 23.44 -32.29
C THR A 671 15.59 24.38 -33.09
N GLY A 672 16.53 25.07 -32.43
CA GLY A 672 17.34 26.13 -33.04
C GLY A 672 16.56 27.42 -33.35
N GLY A 673 15.31 27.52 -32.88
CA GLY A 673 14.43 28.68 -33.03
C GLY A 673 14.64 29.77 -31.97
N THR A 674 13.71 30.73 -31.91
CA THR A 674 13.65 31.76 -30.87
C THR A 674 12.79 31.30 -29.69
N ARG A 675 12.89 31.98 -28.54
CA ARG A 675 12.06 31.71 -27.36
C ARG A 675 10.58 31.84 -27.72
N ASN A 676 9.80 30.83 -27.38
CA ASN A 676 8.37 30.77 -27.68
C ASN A 676 7.47 31.48 -26.64
N ALA A 677 8.02 31.83 -25.47
CA ALA A 677 7.34 32.49 -24.38
C ALA A 677 8.28 33.37 -23.54
N THR A 678 7.72 34.31 -22.79
CA THR A 678 8.38 35.12 -21.77
C THR A 678 8.21 34.47 -20.39
N VAL A 679 9.27 34.38 -19.59
CA VAL A 679 9.22 33.86 -18.21
C VAL A 679 9.57 34.98 -17.24
N LYS A 680 8.66 35.25 -16.30
CA LYS A 680 8.80 36.31 -15.30
C LYS A 680 8.68 35.74 -13.89
N MET A 681 9.65 36.04 -13.03
CA MET A 681 9.65 35.62 -11.64
C MET A 681 8.53 36.33 -10.86
N THR A 682 7.72 35.56 -10.14
CA THR A 682 6.68 36.05 -9.23
C THR A 682 7.11 36.05 -7.77
N SER A 683 8.26 35.45 -7.46
CA SER A 683 8.96 35.63 -6.20
C SER A 683 10.47 35.70 -6.45
N GLY A 684 11.22 36.32 -5.52
CA GLY A 684 12.68 36.18 -5.50
C GLY A 684 13.08 34.72 -5.30
N GLY A 685 14.23 34.32 -5.84
CA GLY A 685 14.65 32.93 -5.82
C GLY A 685 15.98 32.66 -6.52
N THR A 686 16.25 31.38 -6.72
CA THR A 686 17.51 30.90 -7.27
C THR A 686 17.23 29.95 -8.42
N LEU A 687 17.89 30.16 -9.56
CA LEU A 687 17.80 29.34 -10.76
C LEU A 687 19.12 28.64 -11.02
N LEU A 688 19.10 27.39 -11.45
CA LEU A 688 20.23 26.75 -12.11
C LEU A 688 20.12 27.01 -13.61
N ARG A 689 21.22 27.38 -14.27
CA ARG A 689 21.24 27.59 -15.71
C ARG A 689 22.38 26.83 -16.39
N LEU A 690 22.10 26.27 -17.56
CA LEU A 690 23.07 25.58 -18.41
C LEU A 690 23.17 26.30 -19.76
N ALA A 691 24.39 26.58 -20.22
CA ALA A 691 24.58 27.27 -21.49
C ALA A 691 24.09 26.42 -22.67
N GLY A 692 23.55 27.07 -23.69
CA GLY A 692 22.95 26.39 -24.85
C GLY A 692 23.93 25.50 -25.63
N ALA A 693 25.22 25.87 -25.68
CA ALA A 693 26.25 25.05 -26.32
C ALA A 693 26.53 23.75 -25.55
N ASP A 694 26.60 23.83 -24.21
CA ASP A 694 26.75 22.66 -23.35
C ASP A 694 25.51 21.77 -23.42
N PHE A 695 24.31 22.36 -23.41
CA PHE A 695 23.06 21.64 -23.59
C PHE A 695 23.02 20.86 -24.93
N GLN A 696 23.47 21.48 -26.02
CA GLN A 696 23.55 20.81 -27.34
C GLN A 696 24.65 19.73 -27.40
N GLU A 697 25.79 19.94 -26.75
CA GLU A 697 26.84 18.93 -26.61
C GLU A 697 26.32 17.69 -25.87
N LEU A 698 25.58 17.90 -24.77
CA LEU A 698 25.02 16.83 -23.94
C LEU A 698 23.92 16.04 -24.65
N ILE A 699 23.16 16.68 -25.55
CA ILE A 699 22.18 15.97 -26.39
C ILE A 699 22.87 15.24 -27.56
N SER A 700 24.00 15.72 -28.05
CA SER A 700 24.70 15.14 -29.21
C SER A 700 25.67 14.01 -28.89
N GLN A 701 26.22 13.92 -27.67
CA GLN A 701 27.25 12.94 -27.32
C GLN A 701 26.73 11.53 -26.94
N ALA A 702 25.44 11.27 -27.03
CA ALA A 702 24.85 10.11 -26.34
C ALA A 702 23.72 9.36 -27.05
N SER A 703 23.72 9.30 -28.38
CA SER A 703 22.93 8.27 -29.05
C SER A 703 23.68 6.94 -28.98
N ILE A 704 23.29 6.05 -28.05
CA ILE A 704 23.54 4.62 -28.25
C ILE A 704 22.94 4.29 -29.61
N GLU A 705 23.74 3.69 -30.49
CA GLU A 705 23.25 3.31 -31.81
C GLU A 705 22.15 2.27 -31.62
N GLU A 706 20.94 2.64 -32.03
CA GLU A 706 19.76 1.78 -32.01
C GLU A 706 19.55 1.17 -33.40
N VAL A 707 19.16 -0.09 -33.44
CA VAL A 707 18.95 -0.84 -34.68
C VAL A 707 17.55 -1.46 -34.71
N GLU A 708 16.85 -1.27 -35.82
CA GLU A 708 15.52 -1.85 -36.06
C GLU A 708 15.59 -3.38 -36.20
N ALA A 709 14.52 -4.08 -35.80
CA ALA A 709 14.46 -5.55 -35.79
C ALA A 709 14.82 -6.20 -37.16
N GLU A 710 14.35 -5.62 -38.27
CA GLU A 710 14.65 -6.10 -39.62
C GLU A 710 16.16 -6.09 -39.92
N ARG A 711 16.86 -5.08 -39.42
CA ARG A 711 18.31 -4.92 -39.61
C ARG A 711 19.08 -5.84 -38.69
N VAL A 712 18.60 -6.09 -37.47
CA VAL A 712 19.20 -7.07 -36.54
C VAL A 712 19.27 -8.45 -37.20
N LYS A 713 18.18 -8.93 -37.83
CA LYS A 713 18.17 -10.23 -38.53
C LYS A 713 19.21 -10.35 -39.66
N GLN A 714 19.66 -9.24 -40.24
CA GLN A 714 20.72 -9.24 -41.27
C GLN A 714 22.14 -9.25 -40.69
N LEU A 715 22.29 -8.81 -39.43
CA LEU A 715 23.56 -8.68 -38.72
C LEU A 715 23.90 -9.91 -37.87
N VAL A 716 22.88 -10.54 -37.29
CA VAL A 716 22.98 -11.73 -36.44
C VAL A 716 23.49 -12.93 -37.25
N GLY A 717 24.48 -13.64 -36.70
CA GLY A 717 25.10 -14.81 -37.34
C GLY A 717 26.16 -14.50 -38.41
N LYS A 718 26.38 -13.22 -38.76
CA LYS A 718 27.54 -12.79 -39.57
C LYS A 718 28.67 -12.27 -38.70
N ASP A 719 28.41 -11.17 -37.99
CA ASP A 719 29.41 -10.48 -37.15
C ASP A 719 28.86 -10.01 -35.79
N HIS A 720 27.56 -10.21 -35.51
CA HIS A 720 26.90 -9.75 -34.28
C HIS A 720 26.21 -10.91 -33.56
N GLN A 721 26.21 -10.86 -32.23
CA GLN A 721 25.50 -11.77 -31.33
C GLN A 721 24.47 -10.98 -30.54
N ILE A 722 23.25 -11.51 -30.37
CA ILE A 722 22.26 -10.87 -29.50
C ILE A 722 22.56 -11.26 -28.04
N LEU A 723 22.53 -10.26 -27.17
CA LEU A 723 22.58 -10.41 -25.73
C LEU A 723 21.24 -9.97 -25.14
N ASP A 724 20.46 -10.92 -24.65
CA ASP A 724 19.24 -10.64 -23.91
C ASP A 724 19.60 -10.20 -22.50
N VAL A 725 19.13 -9.01 -22.10
CA VAL A 725 19.41 -8.43 -20.79
C VAL A 725 18.17 -8.30 -19.92
N ARG A 726 17.08 -8.99 -20.30
CA ARG A 726 15.91 -9.19 -19.45
C ARG A 726 16.23 -10.11 -18.29
N TYR A 727 15.30 -10.21 -17.35
CA TYR A 727 15.39 -11.24 -16.32
C TYR A 727 15.15 -12.63 -16.92
N GLU A 728 15.64 -13.65 -16.22
CA GLU A 728 15.49 -15.06 -16.62
C GLU A 728 14.00 -15.42 -16.79
N GLU A 729 13.13 -14.92 -15.91
CA GLU A 729 11.69 -15.20 -15.97
C GLU A 729 11.02 -14.61 -17.23
N GLU A 730 11.53 -13.49 -17.76
CA GLU A 730 11.03 -12.87 -18.99
C GLU A 730 11.60 -13.56 -20.25
N TYR A 731 12.81 -14.11 -20.13
CA TYR A 731 13.45 -14.87 -21.19
C TYR A 731 12.79 -16.23 -21.37
N ASP A 732 12.48 -16.92 -20.26
CA ASP A 732 11.85 -18.23 -20.26
C ASP A 732 10.43 -18.19 -20.85
N ASP A 733 9.67 -17.11 -20.61
CA ASP A 733 8.32 -16.90 -21.17
C ASP A 733 8.38 -16.85 -22.70
N GLU A 734 9.18 -15.93 -23.25
CA GLU A 734 9.45 -15.84 -24.68
C GLU A 734 10.77 -15.11 -24.96
N HIS A 735 11.58 -15.62 -25.88
CA HIS A 735 12.86 -15.01 -26.27
C HIS A 735 13.20 -15.21 -27.74
N ILE A 736 14.13 -14.39 -28.24
CA ILE A 736 14.65 -14.52 -29.60
C ILE A 736 15.51 -15.81 -29.66
N PRO A 737 15.35 -16.71 -30.64
CA PRO A 737 16.14 -17.94 -30.71
C PRO A 737 17.65 -17.70 -30.79
N ASP A 738 18.44 -18.62 -30.20
CA ASP A 738 19.91 -18.66 -30.28
C ASP A 738 20.62 -17.41 -29.71
N VAL A 739 20.05 -16.76 -28.69
CA VAL A 739 20.64 -15.58 -28.03
C VAL A 739 21.26 -15.93 -26.68
N GLN A 740 22.20 -15.12 -26.22
CA GLN A 740 22.80 -15.29 -24.91
C GLN A 740 22.03 -14.46 -23.88
N LEU A 741 21.60 -15.05 -22.77
CA LEU A 741 21.00 -14.33 -21.65
C LEU A 741 22.09 -13.91 -20.64
N ILE A 742 22.19 -12.61 -20.38
CA ILE A 742 22.85 -12.07 -19.18
C ILE A 742 22.00 -10.91 -18.67
N PRO A 743 21.20 -11.11 -17.59
CA PRO A 743 20.33 -10.07 -17.07
C PRO A 743 21.10 -8.78 -16.76
N LEU A 744 20.50 -7.62 -17.04
CA LEU A 744 21.16 -6.31 -16.85
C LEU A 744 21.79 -6.14 -15.44
N PRO A 745 21.18 -6.57 -14.32
CA PRO A 745 21.80 -6.47 -12.99
C PRO A 745 23.08 -7.29 -12.84
N GLU A 746 23.18 -8.41 -13.55
CA GLU A 746 24.31 -9.33 -13.47
C GLU A 746 25.42 -8.99 -14.46
N LEU A 747 25.11 -8.20 -15.49
CA LEU A 747 25.95 -7.95 -16.65
C LEU A 747 27.39 -7.56 -16.27
N ARG A 748 27.56 -6.73 -15.25
CA ARG A 748 28.86 -6.26 -14.74
C ARG A 748 29.74 -7.40 -14.22
N ASN A 749 29.12 -8.29 -13.44
CA ASN A 749 29.82 -9.38 -12.78
C ASN A 749 30.09 -10.54 -13.72
N ARG A 750 29.50 -10.50 -14.91
CA ARG A 750 29.55 -11.55 -15.95
C ARG A 750 30.19 -11.05 -17.25
N LEU A 751 30.83 -9.87 -17.25
CA LEU A 751 31.51 -9.32 -18.43
C LEU A 751 32.57 -10.27 -19.02
N GLN A 752 33.22 -11.08 -18.17
CA GLN A 752 34.20 -12.08 -18.60
C GLN A 752 33.61 -13.21 -19.46
N GLU A 753 32.28 -13.39 -19.47
CA GLU A 753 31.60 -14.34 -20.34
C GLU A 753 31.49 -13.84 -21.78
N LEU A 754 31.72 -12.54 -22.00
CA LEU A 754 31.63 -11.89 -23.31
C LEU A 754 33.00 -11.86 -23.99
N LYS A 755 33.02 -12.26 -25.26
CA LYS A 755 34.20 -12.22 -26.13
C LYS A 755 34.57 -10.78 -26.51
N PRO A 756 35.83 -10.34 -26.32
CA PRO A 756 36.29 -8.97 -26.62
C PRO A 756 36.11 -8.51 -28.07
N ASP A 757 36.33 -9.40 -29.04
CA ASP A 757 36.26 -9.07 -30.48
C ASP A 757 34.86 -9.23 -31.08
N GLN A 758 33.87 -9.66 -30.27
CA GLN A 758 32.50 -9.89 -30.70
C GLN A 758 31.68 -8.59 -30.61
N LYS A 759 30.87 -8.33 -31.64
CA LYS A 759 29.88 -7.24 -31.59
C LYS A 759 28.57 -7.75 -30.99
N TYR A 760 27.99 -6.99 -30.08
CA TYR A 760 26.76 -7.34 -29.38
C TYR A 760 25.59 -6.45 -29.79
N ILE A 761 24.41 -7.05 -29.90
CA ILE A 761 23.14 -6.36 -30.01
C ILE A 761 22.37 -6.69 -28.74
N THR A 762 22.20 -5.71 -27.87
CA THR A 762 21.47 -5.92 -26.62
C THR A 762 19.97 -5.84 -26.88
N CYS A 763 19.18 -6.73 -26.28
CA CYS A 763 17.72 -6.67 -26.34
C CYS A 763 17.10 -6.73 -24.93
N CYS A 764 15.97 -6.06 -24.78
CA CYS A 764 15.12 -6.14 -23.59
C CYS A 764 13.64 -6.04 -24.01
N HIS A 765 12.70 -5.91 -23.08
CA HIS A 765 11.29 -5.80 -23.45
C HIS A 765 11.01 -4.54 -24.29
N SER A 766 11.36 -3.35 -23.79
CA SER A 766 10.96 -2.06 -24.42
C SER A 766 12.10 -1.28 -25.11
N GLY A 767 13.32 -1.81 -25.15
CA GLY A 767 14.53 -1.13 -25.66
C GLY A 767 15.30 -0.28 -24.63
N LYS A 768 14.71 0.00 -23.46
CA LYS A 768 15.31 0.87 -22.43
C LYS A 768 16.47 0.19 -21.70
N ARG A 769 16.26 -1.01 -21.17
CA ARG A 769 17.30 -1.80 -20.47
C ARG A 769 18.45 -2.18 -21.40
N SER A 770 18.15 -2.49 -22.66
CA SER A 770 19.17 -2.79 -23.68
C SER A 770 20.04 -1.57 -23.99
N ALA A 771 19.48 -0.36 -24.05
CA ALA A 771 20.30 0.84 -24.21
C ALA A 771 21.32 1.00 -23.07
N VAL A 772 20.91 0.71 -21.82
CA VAL A 772 21.81 0.71 -20.65
C VAL A 772 22.87 -0.38 -20.75
N ALA A 773 22.48 -1.60 -21.13
CA ALA A 773 23.42 -2.69 -21.35
C ALA A 773 24.46 -2.34 -22.42
N ALA A 774 24.03 -1.83 -23.57
CA ALA A 774 24.92 -1.43 -24.65
C ALA A 774 25.93 -0.36 -24.19
N MET A 775 25.49 0.58 -23.35
CA MET A 775 26.38 1.57 -22.73
C MET A 775 27.42 0.90 -21.82
N LEU A 776 27.00 0.02 -20.91
CA LEU A 776 27.88 -0.70 -19.98
C LEU A 776 28.94 -1.52 -20.73
N LEU A 777 28.54 -2.19 -21.81
CA LEU A 777 29.45 -2.95 -22.66
C LEU A 777 30.48 -2.05 -23.34
N ARG A 778 30.05 -0.92 -23.93
CA ARG A 778 30.95 0.06 -24.55
C ARG A 778 31.96 0.66 -23.57
N GLN A 779 31.54 0.97 -22.35
CA GLN A 779 32.42 1.47 -21.29
C GLN A 779 33.52 0.47 -20.91
N ASN A 780 33.26 -0.82 -21.08
CA ASN A 780 34.22 -1.90 -20.81
C ASN A 780 34.95 -2.38 -22.07
N GLY A 781 34.98 -1.56 -23.14
CA GLY A 781 35.75 -1.81 -24.36
C GLY A 781 35.09 -2.76 -25.37
N LEU A 782 33.84 -3.16 -25.16
CA LEU A 782 33.09 -4.03 -26.08
C LEU A 782 32.28 -3.21 -27.09
N GLN A 783 32.09 -3.74 -28.30
CA GLN A 783 31.25 -3.10 -29.31
C GLN A 783 29.80 -3.55 -29.15
N ALA A 784 28.93 -2.65 -28.69
CA ALA A 784 27.51 -2.96 -28.49
C ALA A 784 26.57 -1.92 -29.12
N ILE A 785 25.41 -2.37 -29.60
CA ILE A 785 24.28 -1.54 -30.07
C ILE A 785 22.99 -2.04 -29.40
N SER A 786 21.92 -1.25 -29.41
CA SER A 786 20.63 -1.60 -28.77
C SER A 786 19.58 -1.96 -29.81
N LEU A 787 18.82 -3.04 -29.59
CA LEU A 787 17.61 -3.31 -30.36
C LEU A 787 16.58 -2.22 -30.04
N LYS A 788 16.21 -1.44 -31.05
CA LYS A 788 15.24 -0.37 -30.91
C LYS A 788 13.88 -0.94 -30.53
N ASN A 789 13.22 -0.30 -29.57
CA ASN A 789 11.94 -0.74 -29.01
C ASN A 789 11.93 -2.15 -28.39
N GLY A 790 13.06 -2.84 -28.30
CA GLY A 790 13.15 -4.15 -27.65
C GLY A 790 12.41 -5.27 -28.39
N VAL A 791 12.11 -6.34 -27.66
CA VAL A 791 11.48 -7.56 -28.18
C VAL A 791 9.99 -7.33 -28.50
N ARG A 792 9.33 -6.33 -27.92
CA ARG A 792 7.91 -6.03 -28.26
C ARG A 792 7.69 -5.71 -29.74
N ASP A 793 8.68 -5.10 -30.39
CA ASP A 793 8.63 -4.73 -31.80
C ASP A 793 9.34 -5.78 -32.68
N TRP A 794 9.65 -6.97 -32.12
CA TRP A 794 10.28 -8.05 -32.85
C TRP A 794 9.24 -8.80 -33.70
N PRO A 795 9.28 -8.68 -35.05
CA PRO A 795 8.21 -9.18 -35.90
C PRO A 795 8.38 -10.66 -36.30
N TYR A 796 9.25 -11.40 -35.61
CA TYR A 796 9.62 -12.77 -35.95
C TYR A 796 9.36 -13.72 -34.78
N ASP A 797 9.35 -15.02 -35.07
CA ASP A 797 9.05 -16.06 -34.07
C ASP A 797 9.99 -15.97 -32.85
N LEU A 798 9.36 -16.05 -31.67
CA LEU A 798 10.02 -16.21 -30.37
C LEU A 798 9.90 -17.67 -29.92
N VAL A 799 10.85 -18.11 -29.09
CA VAL A 799 10.86 -19.44 -28.48
C VAL A 799 10.51 -19.28 -27.00
N SER A 800 9.77 -20.24 -26.46
CA SER A 800 9.52 -20.37 -25.04
C SER A 800 10.29 -21.59 -24.52
N GLU A 801 10.77 -21.53 -23.28
CA GLU A 801 11.34 -22.69 -22.59
C GLU A 801 10.25 -23.58 -21.95
N TYR A 802 8.96 -23.23 -22.14
CA TYR A 802 7.78 -23.91 -21.61
C TYR A 802 6.98 -24.72 -22.64
#